data_AF-A0A2K5F464-F1
#
_entry.id   AF-A0A2K5F464-F1
#
_cell.length_a   1.000
_cell.length_b   1.000
_cell.length_c   1.000
_cell.angle_alpha   90.00
_cell.angle_beta   90.00
_cell.angle_gamma   90.00
#
_symmetry.space_group_name_H-M   'P 1'
#
loop_
_entity.id
_entity.type
_entity.pdbx_description
1 polymer ?
#
loop_
_entity_poly.entity_id
_entity_poly.type
_entity_poly.pdbx_seq_one_letter_code
_entity_poly.pdbx_strand_id
1 'polypeptide(L)'
;MALSSWTPGLRAGEKLVQAAAVSTGRSLELCTVPSTLGSSVAVEALEQLFVVERSLQSDYFKCNEEAKIFLKDIAVAVKKLEEMRKSTIDLLEIESMELNKLYYLLETLPNSIKRELEECVRDARRLNLFEINTIKMRIIRTEKEIELLKKKITDLTKYNEALGEKQEELARKHARFILSLNQTMEKKATTTVYINETYTEINLKREDIALQKKIIKEAEELMEKERAEYLMRKQELAAQVSDMIYSLKYRIWGRKREIIYLSSRLVLGDHNLKIAQLHESIRYWEQQVSELRKALAILEAKLGFFTDNKEKLDGTSNYEKAEFLSKIKELAEILHAARMDYKDLREKMKTLTRQYKIVLNEEEKAFLQKRKIHDENQKQLTFIAQKDYFLSQRRVDIKHMEEGLITLQELHRATKTVYQQQIKILSANLERESQRCVITQWQITCLRKQHARWTAKTNAEIEAIMEKIQNAEARRIELLTETSFREKEINEFVAQIDKLTIELKEDEKEFINKEKMLMKEISKYEEIFVKEIQITKEKEEELVECLRQLQVAEEEYREKKRKLEELSNIVTEIIWSFLFEQEDLKEELKQLRDQESKKIKDHFETLKNLESGIYINDEKADLLFLENKKLKEYILYMKNNIEKYREGQEALMHTSSDLSQQLMAQEAQYENLWAEFQATVKILVDNGEKTLQDIKNLTDKLCERDENMEHISTWLQGSLEELYSLVKQESPMNLLKKKKHSGTKRVHFPEVKCTEKNILTKNN
;
A
#
# COMPACT_ATOMS: atom_id res chain seq x y z
N MET A 1 -4.37 -22.31 -44.74
CA MET A 1 -4.04 -23.53 -45.52
C MET A 1 -4.17 -24.72 -44.58
N ALA A 2 -4.58 -25.88 -45.10
CA ALA A 2 -4.90 -27.06 -44.29
C ALA A 2 -3.71 -28.03 -44.16
N LEU A 3 -3.77 -28.92 -43.15
CA LEU A 3 -3.19 -30.27 -43.05
C LEU A 3 -3.63 -30.79 -41.66
N SER A 4 -4.84 -31.35 -41.51
CA SER A 4 -5.26 -32.72 -41.86
C SER A 4 -5.14 -33.68 -40.67
N SER A 5 -6.28 -34.05 -40.08
CA SER A 5 -6.40 -35.07 -39.04
C SER A 5 -6.12 -36.48 -39.59
N TRP A 6 -5.37 -37.29 -38.85
CA TRP A 6 -5.28 -38.75 -39.08
C TRP A 6 -5.76 -39.52 -37.85
N THR A 7 -6.90 -40.20 -38.02
CA THR A 7 -7.43 -41.22 -37.10
C THR A 7 -6.69 -42.55 -37.29
N PRO A 8 -6.70 -43.47 -36.30
CA PRO A 8 -5.92 -44.71 -36.35
C PRO A 8 -6.55 -45.72 -37.32
N GLY A 9 -5.85 -45.99 -38.43
CA GLY A 9 -6.20 -47.09 -39.34
C GLY A 9 -5.67 -48.43 -38.83
N LEU A 10 -6.53 -49.45 -38.75
CA LEU A 10 -6.09 -50.83 -38.57
C LEU A 10 -5.22 -51.26 -39.76
N ARG A 11 -4.05 -51.81 -39.48
CA ARG A 11 -3.46 -52.85 -40.33
C ARG A 11 -2.66 -53.81 -39.45
N ALA A 12 -3.04 -55.09 -39.49
CA ALA A 12 -2.16 -56.15 -39.01
C ALA A 12 -0.95 -56.20 -39.95
N GLY A 13 0.24 -55.91 -39.41
CA GLY A 13 1.52 -56.22 -40.06
C GLY A 13 2.08 -57.49 -39.43
N GLU A 14 2.54 -58.42 -40.24
CA GLU A 14 2.94 -59.76 -39.77
C GLU A 14 4.16 -59.70 -38.85
N LYS A 15 4.30 -60.73 -38.01
CA LYS A 15 5.54 -60.99 -37.25
C LYS A 15 6.64 -61.47 -38.20
N LEU A 16 7.17 -60.56 -39.02
CA LEU A 16 8.51 -60.70 -39.57
C LEU A 16 9.52 -60.54 -38.42
N VAL A 17 9.64 -61.61 -37.64
CA VAL A 17 10.84 -61.88 -36.84
C VAL A 17 11.94 -62.15 -37.85
N GLN A 18 12.52 -61.08 -38.39
CA GLN A 18 13.77 -61.14 -39.12
C GLN A 18 14.86 -61.40 -38.07
N ALA A 19 14.92 -62.65 -37.62
CA ALA A 19 16.03 -63.15 -36.85
C ALA A 19 17.28 -62.85 -37.67
N ALA A 20 18.19 -62.05 -37.09
CA ALA A 20 19.56 -61.98 -37.55
C ALA A 20 20.25 -63.30 -37.18
N ALA A 21 19.84 -64.37 -37.85
CA ALA A 21 20.55 -65.63 -37.88
C ALA A 21 21.90 -65.35 -38.53
N VAL A 22 22.88 -65.00 -37.69
CA VAL A 22 24.28 -64.85 -38.10
C VAL A 22 24.71 -66.21 -38.60
N SER A 23 24.70 -66.36 -39.93
CA SER A 23 25.05 -67.57 -40.64
C SER A 23 26.56 -67.81 -40.54
N THR A 24 27.03 -68.22 -39.36
CA THR A 24 28.32 -68.90 -39.21
C THR A 24 28.28 -70.15 -40.10
N GLY A 25 29.11 -70.15 -41.14
CA GLY A 25 29.14 -71.22 -42.13
C GLY A 25 29.64 -72.54 -41.55
N ARG A 26 29.63 -73.59 -42.39
CA ARG A 26 30.24 -74.89 -42.11
C ARG A 26 31.77 -74.78 -42.00
N SER A 27 32.26 -74.29 -40.86
CA SER A 27 33.71 -74.15 -40.59
C SER A 27 34.02 -74.11 -39.09
N LEU A 28 33.28 -74.86 -38.29
CA LEU A 28 33.65 -75.30 -36.93
C LEU A 28 32.74 -76.47 -36.52
N GLU A 29 32.90 -77.59 -37.21
CA GLU A 29 32.74 -78.87 -36.51
C GLU A 29 33.78 -78.85 -35.38
N LEU A 30 33.34 -78.71 -34.13
CA LEU A 30 34.21 -78.96 -32.99
C LEU A 30 34.64 -80.42 -33.08
N CYS A 31 35.85 -80.66 -33.60
CA CYS A 31 36.42 -81.99 -33.65
C CYS A 31 36.44 -82.53 -32.23
N THR A 32 35.55 -83.47 -31.94
CA THR A 32 35.50 -84.23 -30.69
C THR A 32 36.64 -85.25 -30.66
N VAL A 33 37.88 -84.73 -30.78
CA VAL A 33 39.11 -85.47 -30.55
C VAL A 33 38.98 -86.07 -29.15
N PRO A 34 38.94 -87.41 -29.00
CA PRO A 34 38.79 -88.00 -27.68
C PRO A 34 39.95 -87.55 -26.81
N SER A 35 39.66 -87.03 -25.62
CA SER A 35 40.67 -86.52 -24.67
C SER A 35 41.75 -87.57 -24.35
N THR A 36 41.38 -88.85 -24.47
CA THR A 36 42.23 -90.02 -24.33
C THR A 36 43.26 -90.22 -25.46
N LEU A 37 42.98 -89.82 -26.71
CA LEU A 37 43.70 -90.33 -27.90
C LEU A 37 45.18 -89.92 -27.97
N GLY A 38 45.55 -88.80 -27.34
CA GLY A 38 46.95 -88.40 -27.18
C GLY A 38 47.58 -88.92 -25.89
N SER A 39 46.82 -88.90 -24.79
CA SER A 39 47.37 -89.19 -23.46
C SER A 39 47.70 -90.67 -23.26
N SER A 40 46.82 -91.58 -23.70
CA SER A 40 47.11 -93.01 -23.60
C SER A 40 48.33 -93.39 -24.43
N VAL A 41 48.42 -92.88 -25.67
CA VAL A 41 49.56 -93.16 -26.57
C VAL A 41 50.86 -92.55 -26.04
N ALA A 42 50.83 -91.35 -25.45
CA ALA A 42 52.01 -90.74 -24.83
C ALA A 42 52.48 -91.51 -23.58
N VAL A 43 51.55 -91.96 -22.72
CA VAL A 43 51.87 -92.78 -21.54
C VAL A 43 52.39 -94.16 -21.96
N GLU A 44 51.71 -94.82 -22.90
CA GLU A 44 52.08 -96.14 -23.41
C GLU A 44 53.43 -96.11 -24.14
N ALA A 45 53.74 -95.03 -24.87
CA ALA A 45 55.08 -94.79 -25.44
C ALA A 45 56.14 -94.55 -24.36
N LEU A 46 55.84 -93.82 -23.29
CA LEU A 46 56.75 -93.65 -22.15
C LEU A 46 56.99 -94.96 -21.40
N GLU A 47 55.96 -95.79 -21.21
CA GLU A 47 56.08 -97.11 -20.60
C GLU A 47 56.89 -98.06 -21.49
N GLN A 48 56.69 -98.06 -22.81
CA GLN A 48 57.54 -98.77 -23.78
C GLN A 48 59.01 -98.31 -23.66
N LEU A 49 59.28 -97.01 -23.61
CA LEU A 49 60.63 -96.47 -23.42
C LEU A 49 61.26 -96.89 -22.08
N PHE A 50 60.49 -96.93 -20.98
CA PHE A 50 60.96 -97.44 -19.68
C PHE A 50 61.17 -98.96 -19.64
N VAL A 51 60.38 -99.74 -20.39
CA VAL A 51 60.60 -101.19 -20.55
C VAL A 51 61.86 -101.46 -21.37
N VAL A 52 62.12 -100.64 -22.41
CA VAL A 52 63.39 -100.68 -23.14
C VAL A 52 64.54 -100.26 -22.21
N GLU A 53 64.44 -99.17 -21.45
CA GLU A 53 65.47 -98.76 -20.48
C GLU A 53 65.78 -99.88 -19.46
N ARG A 54 64.76 -100.55 -18.92
CA ARG A 54 64.93 -101.69 -18.00
C ARG A 54 65.59 -102.91 -18.65
N SER A 55 65.23 -103.26 -19.88
CA SER A 55 65.88 -104.41 -20.55
C SER A 55 67.35 -104.12 -20.88
N LEU A 56 67.67 -102.88 -21.24
CA LEU A 56 69.04 -102.36 -21.41
C LEU A 56 69.84 -102.25 -20.10
N GLN A 57 69.19 -102.32 -18.93
CA GLN A 57 69.85 -102.38 -17.62
C GLN A 57 70.14 -103.83 -17.15
N SER A 58 69.74 -104.86 -17.90
CA SER A 58 70.04 -106.25 -17.57
C SER A 58 71.43 -106.68 -18.10
N ASP A 59 72.24 -107.31 -17.25
CA ASP A 59 73.68 -107.57 -17.47
C ASP A 59 74.05 -108.44 -18.70
N TYR A 60 73.06 -108.96 -19.44
CA TYR A 60 73.27 -109.80 -20.62
C TYR A 60 73.60 -109.03 -21.92
N PHE A 61 73.37 -107.70 -21.98
CA PHE A 61 73.63 -106.90 -23.18
C PHE A 61 74.51 -105.67 -22.88
N LYS A 62 75.72 -105.65 -23.44
CA LYS A 62 76.59 -104.45 -23.49
C LYS A 62 76.07 -103.45 -24.52
N CYS A 63 75.02 -102.71 -24.19
CA CYS A 63 74.51 -101.65 -25.04
C CYS A 63 75.31 -100.34 -24.90
N ASN A 64 75.29 -99.53 -25.95
CA ASN A 64 76.04 -98.27 -26.02
C ASN A 64 75.32 -97.18 -25.20
N GLU A 65 76.03 -96.49 -24.30
CA GLU A 65 75.44 -95.55 -23.33
C GLU A 65 74.78 -94.33 -24.02
N GLU A 66 75.24 -93.97 -25.22
CA GLU A 66 74.57 -92.97 -26.08
C GLU A 66 73.10 -93.32 -26.35
N ALA A 67 72.78 -94.58 -26.64
CA ALA A 67 71.41 -94.99 -26.95
C ALA A 67 70.47 -94.82 -25.74
N LYS A 68 70.99 -95.03 -24.53
CA LYS A 68 70.29 -94.84 -23.25
C LYS A 68 70.07 -93.35 -22.94
N ILE A 69 71.02 -92.49 -23.30
CA ILE A 69 70.83 -91.03 -23.25
C ILE A 69 69.74 -90.61 -24.26
N PHE A 70 69.81 -91.06 -25.51
CA PHE A 70 68.79 -90.75 -26.52
C PHE A 70 67.37 -91.20 -26.10
N LEU A 71 67.20 -92.42 -25.56
CA LEU A 71 65.90 -92.89 -25.07
C LEU A 71 65.35 -92.01 -23.93
N LYS A 72 66.23 -91.55 -23.04
CA LYS A 72 65.87 -90.66 -21.92
C LYS A 72 65.50 -89.26 -22.39
N ASP A 73 66.23 -88.71 -23.36
CA ASP A 73 65.94 -87.40 -23.95
C ASP A 73 64.63 -87.43 -24.76
N ILE A 74 64.35 -88.54 -25.47
CA ILE A 74 63.04 -88.78 -26.11
C ILE A 74 61.93 -88.83 -25.06
N ALA A 75 62.11 -89.53 -23.94
CA ALA A 75 61.10 -89.58 -22.86
C ALA A 75 60.84 -88.19 -22.24
N VAL A 76 61.89 -87.38 -22.03
CA VAL A 76 61.75 -85.99 -21.56
C VAL A 76 61.03 -85.12 -22.60
N ALA A 77 61.34 -85.27 -23.89
CA ALA A 77 60.68 -84.55 -24.97
C ALA A 77 59.18 -84.90 -25.10
N VAL A 78 58.83 -86.19 -25.04
CA VAL A 78 57.44 -86.68 -25.05
C VAL A 78 56.66 -86.14 -23.85
N LYS A 79 57.24 -86.19 -22.64
CA LYS A 79 56.62 -85.63 -21.44
C LYS A 79 56.36 -84.13 -21.59
N LYS A 80 57.35 -83.36 -22.06
CA LYS A 80 57.21 -81.91 -22.27
C LYS A 80 56.17 -81.57 -23.36
N LEU A 81 56.04 -82.40 -24.40
CA LEU A 81 55.00 -82.25 -25.42
C LEU A 81 53.59 -82.48 -24.84
N GLU A 82 53.40 -83.49 -23.98
CA GLU A 82 52.11 -83.74 -23.33
C GLU A 82 51.76 -82.66 -22.29
N GLU A 83 52.73 -82.15 -21.54
CA GLU A 83 52.54 -81.00 -20.64
C GLU A 83 52.11 -79.73 -21.41
N MET A 84 52.75 -79.44 -22.55
CA MET A 84 52.31 -78.35 -23.43
C MET A 84 50.91 -78.61 -24.01
N ARG A 85 50.64 -79.84 -24.52
CA ARG A 85 49.32 -80.22 -25.06
C ARG A 85 48.22 -79.98 -24.03
N LYS A 86 48.44 -80.38 -22.77
CA LYS A 86 47.48 -80.13 -21.69
C LYS A 86 47.26 -78.63 -21.46
N SER A 87 48.34 -77.85 -21.30
CA SER A 87 48.20 -76.40 -21.06
C SER A 87 47.44 -75.66 -22.19
N THR A 88 47.57 -76.11 -23.44
CA THR A 88 46.81 -75.58 -24.57
C THR A 88 45.33 -75.99 -24.51
N ILE A 89 45.01 -77.21 -24.08
CA ILE A 89 43.62 -77.65 -23.89
C ILE A 89 42.95 -76.86 -22.74
N ASP A 90 43.63 -76.72 -21.61
CA ASP A 90 43.14 -75.98 -20.44
C ASP A 90 42.83 -74.51 -20.82
N LEU A 91 43.66 -73.87 -21.66
CA LEU A 91 43.40 -72.53 -22.21
C LEU A 91 42.21 -72.48 -23.18
N LEU A 92 42.11 -73.43 -24.12
CA LEU A 92 41.00 -73.51 -25.07
C LEU A 92 39.64 -73.77 -24.39
N GLU A 93 39.63 -74.48 -23.26
CA GLU A 93 38.42 -74.66 -22.45
C GLU A 93 37.99 -73.34 -21.79
N ILE A 94 38.94 -72.56 -21.25
CA ILE A 94 38.67 -71.22 -20.70
C ILE A 94 38.13 -70.28 -21.79
N GLU A 95 38.79 -70.19 -22.95
CA GLU A 95 38.33 -69.38 -24.09
C GLU A 95 36.93 -69.80 -24.56
N SER A 96 36.64 -71.11 -24.59
CA SER A 96 35.31 -71.64 -24.90
C SER A 96 34.25 -71.25 -23.86
N MET A 97 34.58 -71.27 -22.57
CA MET A 97 33.68 -70.81 -21.51
C MET A 97 33.40 -69.31 -21.59
N GLU A 98 34.41 -68.48 -21.86
CA GLU A 98 34.24 -67.04 -22.02
C GLU A 98 33.43 -66.70 -23.29
N LEU A 99 33.68 -67.41 -24.40
CA LEU A 99 32.92 -67.27 -25.64
C LEU A 99 31.44 -67.66 -25.46
N ASN A 100 31.15 -68.75 -24.75
CA ASN A 100 29.78 -69.14 -24.41
C ASN A 100 29.08 -68.11 -23.52
N LYS A 101 29.79 -67.51 -22.56
CA LYS A 101 29.29 -66.41 -21.72
C LYS A 101 29.01 -65.15 -22.55
N LEU A 102 29.84 -64.83 -23.54
CA LEU A 102 29.61 -63.73 -24.49
C LEU A 102 28.40 -63.99 -25.38
N TYR A 103 28.20 -65.22 -25.88
CA TYR A 103 27.00 -65.58 -26.63
C TYR A 103 25.71 -65.44 -25.80
N TYR A 104 25.71 -65.93 -24.55
CA TYR A 104 24.57 -65.78 -23.64
C TYR A 104 24.23 -64.29 -23.38
N LEU A 105 25.25 -63.44 -23.21
CA LEU A 105 25.05 -62.00 -23.07
C LEU A 105 24.51 -61.36 -24.36
N LEU A 106 25.02 -61.75 -25.53
CA LEU A 106 24.52 -61.26 -26.83
C LEU A 106 23.05 -61.65 -27.10
N GLU A 107 22.60 -62.81 -26.62
CA GLU A 107 21.21 -63.26 -26.75
C GLU A 107 20.26 -62.60 -25.74
N THR A 108 20.71 -62.41 -24.49
CA THR A 108 19.85 -61.92 -23.40
C THR A 108 19.81 -60.41 -23.26
N LEU A 109 20.93 -59.71 -23.45
CA LEU A 109 21.05 -58.26 -23.24
C LEU A 109 20.08 -57.42 -24.12
N PRO A 110 19.83 -57.74 -25.41
CA PRO A 110 18.85 -57.01 -26.21
C PRO A 110 17.43 -57.11 -25.63
N ASN A 111 17.10 -58.24 -25.00
CA ASN A 111 15.79 -58.49 -24.41
C ASN A 111 15.62 -57.79 -23.05
N SER A 112 16.67 -57.68 -22.22
CA SER A 112 16.61 -56.90 -20.97
C SER A 112 16.50 -55.41 -21.25
N ILE A 113 17.37 -54.86 -22.13
CA ILE A 113 17.33 -53.45 -22.55
C ILE A 113 15.95 -53.09 -23.14
N LYS A 114 15.38 -53.97 -23.97
CA LYS A 114 14.04 -53.75 -24.55
C LYS A 114 12.96 -53.69 -23.46
N ARG A 115 12.97 -54.60 -22.48
CA ARG A 115 12.00 -54.58 -21.37
C ARG A 115 12.12 -53.30 -20.54
N GLU A 116 13.34 -52.93 -20.16
CA GLU A 116 13.61 -51.71 -19.39
C GLU A 116 13.15 -50.46 -20.15
N LEU A 117 13.44 -50.37 -21.45
CA LEU A 117 12.96 -49.28 -22.31
C LEU A 117 11.42 -49.27 -22.43
N GLU A 118 10.77 -50.43 -22.55
CA GLU A 118 9.30 -50.55 -22.57
C GLU A 118 8.64 -50.21 -21.22
N GLU A 119 9.37 -50.32 -20.11
CA GLU A 119 8.93 -49.90 -18.77
C GLU A 119 9.12 -48.38 -18.59
N CYS A 120 10.29 -47.83 -18.90
CA CYS A 120 10.53 -46.39 -18.89
C CYS A 120 9.55 -45.62 -19.81
N VAL A 121 9.28 -46.12 -21.02
CA VAL A 121 8.29 -45.52 -21.94
C VAL A 121 6.86 -45.62 -21.39
N ARG A 122 6.53 -46.66 -20.63
CA ARG A 122 5.20 -46.86 -20.02
C ARG A 122 4.98 -45.91 -18.85
N ASP A 123 6.00 -45.69 -18.03
CA ASP A 123 5.91 -44.77 -16.89
C ASP A 123 6.01 -43.30 -17.32
N ALA A 124 6.81 -42.97 -18.35
CA ALA A 124 6.75 -41.65 -18.99
C ALA A 124 5.36 -41.36 -19.57
N ARG A 125 4.70 -42.35 -20.19
CA ARG A 125 3.30 -42.22 -20.67
C ARG A 125 2.30 -42.02 -19.52
N ARG A 126 2.49 -42.70 -18.38
CA ARG A 126 1.67 -42.52 -17.17
C ARG A 126 1.83 -41.12 -16.56
N LEU A 127 3.08 -40.65 -16.43
CA LEU A 127 3.40 -39.30 -15.94
C LEU A 127 2.76 -38.23 -16.84
N ASN A 128 3.02 -38.29 -18.14
CA ASN A 128 2.43 -37.36 -19.12
C ASN A 128 0.88 -37.34 -19.04
N LEU A 129 0.23 -38.50 -18.85
CA LEU A 129 -1.22 -38.57 -18.72
C LEU A 129 -1.73 -37.93 -17.41
N PHE A 130 -1.00 -38.10 -16.31
CA PHE A 130 -1.29 -37.43 -15.03
C PHE A 130 -1.10 -35.91 -15.12
N GLU A 131 -0.02 -35.46 -15.75
CA GLU A 131 0.26 -34.03 -16.00
C GLU A 131 -0.81 -33.40 -16.91
N ILE A 132 -1.16 -34.05 -18.03
CA ILE A 132 -2.23 -33.60 -18.93
C ILE A 132 -3.56 -33.48 -18.18
N ASN A 133 -3.91 -34.44 -17.31
CA ASN A 133 -5.14 -34.36 -16.51
C ASN A 133 -5.06 -33.25 -15.44
N THR A 134 -3.89 -33.03 -14.84
CA THR A 134 -3.66 -31.92 -13.90
C THR A 134 -3.79 -30.56 -14.60
N ILE A 135 -3.27 -30.43 -15.81
CA ILE A 135 -3.39 -29.23 -16.66
C ILE A 135 -4.86 -29.01 -17.05
N LYS A 136 -5.58 -30.03 -17.51
CA LYS A 136 -7.03 -29.94 -17.80
C LYS A 136 -7.83 -29.47 -16.58
N MET A 137 -7.55 -30.02 -15.39
CA MET A 137 -8.24 -29.61 -14.16
C MET A 137 -7.88 -28.19 -13.70
N ARG A 138 -6.68 -27.67 -14.05
CA ARG A 138 -6.35 -26.24 -13.88
C ARG A 138 -7.12 -25.38 -14.88
N ILE A 139 -7.16 -25.75 -16.16
CA ILE A 139 -7.90 -25.05 -17.21
C ILE A 139 -9.39 -24.92 -16.84
N ILE A 140 -10.06 -26.02 -16.49
CA ILE A 140 -11.48 -26.04 -16.09
C ILE A 140 -11.76 -25.17 -14.85
N ARG A 141 -10.80 -25.04 -13.92
CA ARG A 141 -10.90 -24.09 -12.80
C ARG A 141 -10.81 -22.64 -13.30
N THR A 142 -9.80 -22.32 -14.10
CA THR A 142 -9.61 -20.95 -14.63
C THR A 142 -10.75 -20.53 -15.56
N GLU A 143 -11.36 -21.44 -16.33
CA GLU A 143 -12.52 -21.15 -17.16
C GLU A 143 -13.73 -20.73 -16.32
N LYS A 144 -13.99 -21.43 -15.21
CA LYS A 144 -15.06 -21.07 -14.25
C LYS A 144 -14.78 -19.75 -13.55
N GLU A 145 -13.52 -19.48 -13.18
CA GLU A 145 -13.11 -18.19 -12.62
C GLU A 145 -13.29 -17.05 -13.63
N ILE A 146 -12.94 -17.26 -14.91
CA ILE A 146 -13.19 -16.32 -16.01
C ILE A 146 -14.69 -16.10 -16.22
N GLU A 147 -15.53 -17.12 -16.14
CA GLU A 147 -16.98 -17.00 -16.27
C GLU A 147 -17.61 -16.20 -15.10
N LEU A 148 -17.18 -16.47 -13.87
CA LEU A 148 -17.59 -15.70 -12.68
C LEU A 148 -17.13 -14.23 -12.77
N LEU A 149 -15.91 -13.98 -13.25
CA LEU A 149 -15.39 -12.62 -13.47
C LEU A 149 -16.14 -11.90 -14.60
N LYS A 150 -16.45 -12.56 -15.72
CA LYS A 150 -17.30 -12.02 -16.79
C LYS A 150 -18.67 -11.62 -16.25
N LYS A 151 -19.32 -12.48 -15.47
CA LYS A 151 -20.62 -12.15 -14.83
C LYS A 151 -20.49 -10.93 -13.93
N LYS A 152 -19.49 -10.89 -13.05
CA LYS A 152 -19.21 -9.75 -12.17
C LYS A 152 -18.97 -8.46 -12.95
N ILE A 153 -18.29 -8.51 -14.09
CA ILE A 153 -18.12 -7.35 -14.99
C ILE A 153 -19.48 -6.90 -15.54
N THR A 154 -20.31 -7.82 -16.06
CA THR A 154 -21.64 -7.46 -16.61
C THR A 154 -22.64 -6.97 -15.55
N ASP A 155 -22.43 -7.28 -14.28
CA ASP A 155 -23.24 -6.72 -13.19
C ASP A 155 -22.71 -5.33 -12.78
N LEU A 156 -21.37 -5.14 -12.75
CA LEU A 156 -20.74 -3.84 -12.52
C LEU A 156 -21.02 -2.81 -13.62
N THR A 157 -21.12 -3.20 -14.90
CA THR A 157 -21.50 -2.26 -15.97
C THR A 157 -22.92 -1.74 -15.76
N LYS A 158 -23.89 -2.61 -15.47
CA LYS A 158 -25.28 -2.21 -15.15
C LYS A 158 -25.37 -1.29 -13.93
N TYR A 159 -24.57 -1.56 -12.89
CA TYR A 159 -24.51 -0.67 -11.72
C TYR A 159 -23.91 0.70 -12.07
N ASN A 160 -22.87 0.75 -12.91
CA ASN A 160 -22.26 2.00 -13.36
C ASN A 160 -23.20 2.79 -14.29
N GLU A 161 -23.93 2.12 -15.18
CA GLU A 161 -24.97 2.71 -16.03
C GLU A 161 -26.07 3.37 -15.17
N ALA A 162 -26.65 2.63 -14.22
CA ALA A 162 -27.67 3.13 -13.30
C ALA A 162 -27.18 4.20 -12.30
N LEU A 163 -25.87 4.26 -12.02
CA LEU A 163 -25.26 5.35 -11.26
C LEU A 163 -25.01 6.59 -12.14
N GLY A 164 -24.63 6.40 -13.40
CA GLY A 164 -24.48 7.47 -14.40
C GLY A 164 -25.80 8.19 -14.67
N GLU A 165 -26.90 7.45 -14.86
CA GLU A 165 -28.25 8.02 -14.99
C GLU A 165 -28.64 8.89 -13.79
N LYS A 166 -28.36 8.41 -12.57
CA LYS A 166 -28.63 9.16 -11.32
C LYS A 166 -27.74 10.39 -11.19
N GLN A 167 -26.47 10.30 -11.58
CA GLN A 167 -25.55 11.44 -11.57
C GLN A 167 -25.98 12.51 -12.59
N GLU A 168 -26.43 12.11 -13.78
CA GLU A 168 -26.96 13.03 -14.78
C GLU A 168 -28.30 13.64 -14.32
N GLU A 169 -29.19 12.86 -13.69
CA GLU A 169 -30.44 13.40 -13.14
C GLU A 169 -30.19 14.41 -12.00
N LEU A 170 -29.19 14.14 -11.15
CA LEU A 170 -28.73 15.07 -10.12
C LEU A 170 -28.10 16.34 -10.73
N ALA A 171 -27.28 16.21 -11.77
CA ALA A 171 -26.72 17.34 -12.51
C ALA A 171 -27.83 18.19 -13.17
N ARG A 172 -28.83 17.56 -13.78
CA ARG A 172 -30.02 18.21 -14.36
C ARG A 172 -30.85 18.94 -13.28
N LYS A 173 -30.97 18.39 -12.06
CA LYS A 173 -31.59 19.08 -10.90
C LYS A 173 -30.75 20.27 -10.43
N HIS A 174 -29.45 20.09 -10.26
CA HIS A 174 -28.51 21.15 -9.84
C HIS A 174 -28.48 22.33 -10.82
N ALA A 175 -28.44 22.06 -12.13
CA ALA A 175 -28.51 23.10 -13.16
C ALA A 175 -29.81 23.91 -13.10
N ARG A 176 -30.96 23.27 -12.85
CA ARG A 176 -32.25 23.96 -12.63
C ARG A 176 -32.22 24.85 -11.39
N PHE A 177 -31.61 24.39 -10.30
CA PHE A 177 -31.45 25.21 -9.09
C PHE A 177 -30.52 26.41 -9.31
N ILE A 178 -29.39 26.24 -10.01
CA ILE A 178 -28.51 27.36 -10.40
C ILE A 178 -29.26 28.37 -11.28
N LEU A 179 -30.02 27.93 -12.29
CA LEU A 179 -30.80 28.83 -13.15
C LEU A 179 -31.85 29.61 -12.35
N SER A 180 -32.55 28.95 -11.41
CA SER A 180 -33.51 29.62 -10.52
C SER A 180 -32.85 30.61 -9.55
N LEU A 181 -31.68 30.25 -8.99
CA LEU A 181 -30.89 31.13 -8.13
C LEU A 181 -30.37 32.35 -8.91
N ASN A 182 -29.86 32.14 -10.13
CA ASN A 182 -29.40 33.22 -10.99
C ASN A 182 -30.56 34.16 -11.36
N GLN A 183 -31.75 33.65 -11.71
CA GLN A 183 -32.93 34.48 -11.97
C GLN A 183 -33.42 35.28 -10.75
N THR A 184 -33.28 34.75 -9.53
CA THR A 184 -33.64 35.48 -8.31
C THR A 184 -32.57 36.50 -7.92
N MET A 185 -31.28 36.20 -8.15
CA MET A 185 -30.18 37.16 -8.00
C MET A 185 -30.23 38.28 -9.04
N GLU A 186 -30.58 37.98 -10.29
CA GLU A 186 -30.80 38.95 -11.37
C GLU A 186 -31.95 39.91 -11.02
N LYS A 187 -33.10 39.37 -10.61
CA LYS A 187 -34.24 40.19 -10.12
C LYS A 187 -33.89 41.04 -8.91
N LYS A 188 -33.08 40.52 -7.97
CA LYS A 188 -32.56 41.29 -6.84
C LYS A 188 -31.63 42.40 -7.31
N ALA A 189 -30.73 42.13 -8.27
CA ALA A 189 -29.81 43.10 -8.83
C ALA A 189 -30.55 44.21 -9.57
N THR A 190 -31.50 43.90 -10.45
CA THR A 190 -32.29 44.91 -11.18
C THR A 190 -33.16 45.75 -10.24
N THR A 191 -33.75 45.15 -9.21
CA THR A 191 -34.47 45.90 -8.17
C THR A 191 -33.52 46.81 -7.37
N THR A 192 -32.31 46.36 -7.07
CA THR A 192 -31.29 47.18 -6.36
C THR A 192 -30.79 48.33 -7.24
N VAL A 193 -30.58 48.08 -8.53
CA VAL A 193 -30.22 49.11 -9.53
C VAL A 193 -31.34 50.14 -9.62
N TYR A 194 -32.60 49.73 -9.78
CA TYR A 194 -33.74 50.65 -9.84
C TYR A 194 -33.92 51.49 -8.56
N ILE A 195 -33.67 50.91 -7.38
CA ILE A 195 -33.66 51.65 -6.09
C ILE A 195 -32.52 52.67 -6.06
N ASN A 196 -31.33 52.31 -6.55
CA ASN A 196 -30.20 53.23 -6.61
C ASN A 196 -30.41 54.34 -7.65
N GLU A 197 -30.95 54.02 -8.83
CA GLU A 197 -31.29 54.97 -9.90
C GLU A 197 -32.32 56.00 -9.40
N THR A 198 -33.43 55.53 -8.81
CA THR A 198 -34.45 56.42 -8.22
C THR A 198 -33.91 57.23 -7.04
N TYR A 199 -33.01 56.69 -6.23
CA TYR A 199 -32.30 57.45 -5.19
C TYR A 199 -31.38 58.52 -5.77
N THR A 200 -30.64 58.22 -6.86
CA THR A 200 -29.82 59.22 -7.56
C THR A 200 -30.67 60.29 -8.24
N GLU A 201 -31.82 59.95 -8.84
CA GLU A 201 -32.77 60.95 -9.34
C GLU A 201 -33.26 61.88 -8.23
N ILE A 202 -33.58 61.34 -7.04
CA ILE A 202 -34.04 62.14 -5.90
C ILE A 202 -32.93 63.08 -5.41
N ASN A 203 -31.67 62.64 -5.39
CA ASN A 203 -30.55 63.49 -5.02
C ASN A 203 -30.22 64.54 -6.10
N LEU A 204 -30.19 64.16 -7.38
CA LEU A 204 -30.04 65.11 -8.50
C LEU A 204 -31.14 66.18 -8.46
N LYS A 205 -32.42 65.79 -8.27
CA LYS A 205 -33.53 66.75 -8.13
C LYS A 205 -33.41 67.64 -6.89
N ARG A 206 -32.76 67.18 -5.81
CA ARG A 206 -32.44 68.01 -4.63
C ARG A 206 -31.29 68.98 -4.90
N GLU A 207 -30.26 68.53 -5.62
CA GLU A 207 -29.13 69.35 -6.05
C GLU A 207 -29.60 70.40 -7.06
N ASP A 208 -30.44 70.06 -8.03
CA ASP A 208 -31.11 70.99 -8.94
C ASP A 208 -31.93 72.04 -8.17
N ILE A 209 -32.69 71.65 -7.14
CA ILE A 209 -33.44 72.61 -6.29
C ILE A 209 -32.49 73.50 -5.48
N ALA A 210 -31.34 73.00 -5.04
CA ALA A 210 -30.32 73.79 -4.34
C ALA A 210 -29.59 74.75 -5.29
N LEU A 211 -29.27 74.30 -6.50
CA LEU A 211 -28.69 75.09 -7.58
C LEU A 211 -29.67 76.15 -8.06
N GLN A 212 -30.95 75.83 -8.28
CA GLN A 212 -31.99 76.81 -8.61
C GLN A 212 -32.13 77.88 -7.52
N LYS A 213 -32.14 77.49 -6.23
CA LYS A 213 -32.13 78.47 -5.11
C LYS A 213 -30.87 79.33 -5.07
N LYS A 214 -29.72 78.79 -5.47
CA LYS A 214 -28.47 79.54 -5.59
C LYS A 214 -28.50 80.49 -6.79
N ILE A 215 -28.91 80.00 -7.96
CA ILE A 215 -29.07 80.76 -9.22
C ILE A 215 -30.10 81.88 -9.05
N ILE A 216 -31.19 81.68 -8.30
CA ILE A 216 -32.14 82.76 -7.98
C ILE A 216 -31.44 83.89 -7.22
N LYS A 217 -30.66 83.58 -6.18
CA LYS A 217 -29.88 84.60 -5.43
C LYS A 217 -28.80 85.25 -6.29
N GLU A 218 -28.07 84.45 -7.07
CA GLU A 218 -27.04 84.96 -7.96
C GLU A 218 -27.63 85.79 -9.11
N ALA A 219 -28.88 85.53 -9.53
CA ALA A 219 -29.64 86.34 -10.49
C ALA A 219 -30.24 87.60 -9.86
N GLU A 220 -30.66 87.57 -8.60
CA GLU A 220 -31.01 88.77 -7.82
C GLU A 220 -29.79 89.69 -7.71
N GLU A 221 -28.61 89.16 -7.36
CA GLU A 221 -27.34 89.91 -7.34
C GLU A 221 -26.87 90.34 -8.74
N LEU A 222 -27.05 89.52 -9.78
CA LEU A 222 -26.64 89.84 -11.14
C LEU A 222 -27.55 90.87 -11.79
N MET A 223 -28.87 90.85 -11.58
CA MET A 223 -29.72 91.93 -12.07
C MET A 223 -29.33 93.27 -11.43
N GLU A 224 -28.93 93.29 -10.16
CA GLU A 224 -28.46 94.51 -9.49
C GLU A 224 -27.09 94.98 -9.99
N LYS A 225 -26.22 94.05 -10.43
CA LYS A 225 -24.93 94.36 -11.09
C LYS A 225 -25.09 94.77 -12.55
N GLU A 226 -25.95 94.10 -13.33
CA GLU A 226 -26.22 94.43 -14.74
C GLU A 226 -26.96 95.77 -14.89
N ARG A 227 -27.80 96.14 -13.91
CA ARG A 227 -28.35 97.50 -13.79
C ARG A 227 -27.26 98.58 -13.74
N ALA A 228 -26.09 98.27 -13.17
CA ALA A 228 -24.93 99.15 -13.15
C ALA A 228 -24.02 98.98 -14.39
N GLU A 229 -23.71 97.74 -14.81
CA GLU A 229 -22.81 97.49 -15.94
C GLU A 229 -23.40 97.86 -17.32
N TYR A 230 -24.71 97.68 -17.55
CA TYR A 230 -25.35 98.09 -18.81
C TYR A 230 -25.25 99.61 -19.05
N LEU A 231 -25.19 100.38 -17.97
CA LEU A 231 -25.00 101.83 -17.96
C LEU A 231 -23.57 102.23 -18.40
N MET A 232 -22.59 101.37 -18.12
CA MET A 232 -21.19 101.52 -18.53
C MET A 232 -20.92 100.97 -19.94
N ARG A 233 -21.24 99.69 -20.18
CA ARG A 233 -20.70 98.94 -21.33
C ARG A 233 -21.26 99.35 -22.69
N LYS A 234 -22.39 100.06 -22.68
CA LYS A 234 -22.94 100.78 -23.85
C LYS A 234 -21.97 101.84 -24.43
N GLN A 235 -20.97 102.27 -23.65
CA GLN A 235 -20.05 103.35 -24.02
C GLN A 235 -18.79 102.87 -24.79
N GLU A 236 -18.40 101.59 -24.66
CA GLU A 236 -17.08 101.11 -25.13
C GLU A 236 -17.13 100.35 -26.48
N LEU A 237 -18.17 99.54 -26.70
CA LEU A 237 -18.17 98.49 -27.74
C LEU A 237 -18.22 99.00 -29.20
N ALA A 238 -18.35 100.31 -29.41
CA ALA A 238 -18.30 100.93 -30.74
C ALA A 238 -16.88 101.00 -31.35
N ALA A 239 -15.82 100.77 -30.56
CA ALA A 239 -14.47 101.23 -30.91
C ALA A 239 -13.51 100.22 -31.58
N GLN A 240 -13.76 98.90 -31.53
CA GLN A 240 -12.70 97.89 -31.72
C GLN A 240 -12.84 96.92 -32.92
N VAL A 241 -13.91 97.00 -33.71
CA VAL A 241 -14.22 96.00 -34.76
C VAL A 241 -13.44 96.22 -36.07
N SER A 242 -12.66 97.29 -36.21
CA SER A 242 -12.08 97.75 -37.48
C SER A 242 -10.85 96.99 -38.00
N ASP A 243 -10.01 96.41 -37.13
CA ASP A 243 -8.56 96.32 -37.44
C ASP A 243 -8.03 94.97 -37.95
N MET A 244 -8.73 93.83 -37.75
CA MET A 244 -8.05 92.52 -37.64
C MET A 244 -8.30 91.48 -38.76
N ILE A 245 -8.38 91.89 -40.04
CA ILE A 245 -8.76 90.99 -41.17
C ILE A 245 -7.65 90.69 -42.20
N TYR A 246 -6.49 91.37 -42.19
CA TYR A 246 -5.66 91.52 -43.41
C TYR A 246 -4.64 90.39 -43.78
N SER A 247 -4.22 89.50 -42.88
CA SER A 247 -2.81 89.03 -42.91
C SER A 247 -2.43 87.67 -43.55
N LEU A 248 -3.34 86.80 -44.02
CA LEU A 248 -2.99 85.39 -44.36
C LEU A 248 -3.53 84.84 -45.70
N LYS A 249 -2.79 84.96 -46.82
CA LYS A 249 -3.23 84.40 -48.14
C LYS A 249 -2.16 84.15 -49.25
N TYR A 250 -1.01 83.49 -49.02
CA TYR A 250 0.04 83.42 -50.09
C TYR A 250 1.05 82.22 -50.10
N ARG A 251 0.67 80.94 -50.32
CA ARG A 251 1.68 79.83 -50.35
C ARG A 251 1.36 78.44 -51.02
N ILE A 252 1.13 78.31 -52.34
CA ILE A 252 1.09 76.99 -53.08
C ILE A 252 1.51 77.08 -54.57
N TRP A 253 2.48 76.29 -55.10
CA TRP A 253 2.67 76.01 -56.57
C TRP A 253 3.67 74.87 -56.98
N GLY A 254 3.43 74.14 -58.12
CA GLY A 254 4.33 73.18 -58.87
C GLY A 254 4.26 71.66 -58.51
N ARG A 255 4.46 70.56 -59.32
CA ARG A 255 4.56 70.15 -60.78
C ARG A 255 5.95 69.69 -61.38
N LYS A 256 6.15 68.70 -62.33
CA LYS A 256 5.44 67.44 -62.79
C LYS A 256 6.19 66.61 -63.94
N ARG A 257 6.68 65.35 -63.72
CA ARG A 257 6.93 64.18 -64.68
C ARG A 257 7.92 64.36 -65.91
N GLU A 258 8.23 63.46 -66.91
CA GLU A 258 7.73 62.12 -67.42
C GLU A 258 8.70 61.27 -68.36
N ILE A 259 9.06 59.99 -68.04
CA ILE A 259 9.16 58.66 -68.80
C ILE A 259 9.81 58.46 -70.25
N ILE A 260 10.45 57.27 -70.57
CA ILE A 260 10.33 56.34 -71.79
C ILE A 260 11.65 55.64 -72.37
N TYR A 261 11.67 54.30 -72.68
CA TYR A 261 12.06 53.53 -73.96
C TYR A 261 12.31 51.96 -73.82
N LEU A 262 12.36 51.11 -74.90
CA LEU A 262 12.37 49.58 -74.94
C LEU A 262 13.05 48.82 -76.19
N SER A 263 13.22 47.45 -76.15
CA SER A 263 13.40 46.38 -77.26
C SER A 263 14.80 46.08 -77.93
N SER A 264 15.17 45.00 -78.73
CA SER A 264 14.86 43.52 -79.00
C SER A 264 15.77 42.94 -80.19
N ARG A 265 15.92 41.68 -80.76
CA ARG A 265 15.67 40.19 -80.53
C ARG A 265 16.07 39.23 -81.76
N LEU A 266 16.50 37.92 -81.59
CA LEU A 266 16.42 36.64 -82.47
C LEU A 266 17.59 35.94 -83.35
N VAL A 267 17.93 34.63 -83.09
CA VAL A 267 18.13 33.32 -83.91
C VAL A 267 19.18 32.92 -85.06
N LEU A 268 19.80 31.70 -84.91
CA LEU A 268 20.37 30.53 -85.74
C LEU A 268 20.88 30.50 -87.25
N GLY A 269 21.84 29.59 -87.59
CA GLY A 269 22.14 29.00 -88.95
C GLY A 269 23.50 28.23 -89.15
N ASP A 270 23.66 27.27 -90.11
CA ASP A 270 24.82 26.31 -90.24
C ASP A 270 25.17 25.81 -91.69
N HIS A 271 26.45 25.48 -92.06
CA HIS A 271 26.93 24.52 -93.14
C HIS A 271 28.45 24.53 -93.50
N ASN A 272 28.94 23.53 -94.31
CA ASN A 272 30.37 23.16 -94.48
C ASN A 272 30.73 22.53 -95.87
N LEU A 273 31.81 22.95 -96.59
CA LEU A 273 32.55 22.15 -97.63
C LEU A 273 33.80 22.84 -98.25
N LYS A 274 34.93 22.11 -98.44
CA LYS A 274 35.93 22.39 -99.51
C LYS A 274 36.85 21.19 -99.84
N ILE A 275 36.83 20.71 -101.09
CA ILE A 275 37.77 19.73 -101.69
C ILE A 275 38.17 20.30 -103.07
N ALA A 276 39.47 20.34 -103.43
CA ALA A 276 39.87 21.05 -104.66
C ALA A 276 41.23 20.74 -105.34
N GLN A 277 42.22 20.03 -104.74
CA GLN A 277 43.61 20.04 -105.26
C GLN A 277 44.36 18.69 -105.19
N LEU A 278 45.34 18.53 -106.10
CA LEU A 278 46.32 17.44 -106.32
C LEU A 278 45.90 16.27 -107.25
N HIS A 279 46.50 16.18 -108.47
CA HIS A 279 46.24 15.10 -109.44
C HIS A 279 47.24 14.94 -110.63
N GLU A 280 48.56 15.08 -110.47
CA GLU A 280 49.49 15.13 -111.64
C GLU A 280 50.91 14.52 -111.43
N SER A 281 51.07 13.17 -111.46
CA SER A 281 52.38 12.54 -111.21
C SER A 281 52.69 11.17 -111.87
N ILE A 282 51.82 10.60 -112.72
CA ILE A 282 51.83 9.15 -113.03
C ILE A 282 52.66 8.71 -114.28
N ARG A 283 53.19 9.63 -115.09
CA ARG A 283 53.49 9.38 -116.53
C ARG A 283 54.90 8.85 -116.94
N TYR A 284 55.68 8.20 -116.07
CA TYR A 284 57.14 7.98 -116.30
C TYR A 284 57.63 6.53 -116.60
N TRP A 285 56.88 5.48 -116.27
CA TRP A 285 57.50 4.16 -115.98
C TRP A 285 57.70 3.15 -117.14
N GLU A 286 57.28 3.42 -118.38
CA GLU A 286 56.96 2.34 -119.34
C GLU A 286 58.10 1.85 -120.28
N GLN A 287 59.32 2.41 -120.24
CA GLN A 287 60.27 2.30 -121.38
C GLN A 287 61.45 1.30 -121.26
N GLN A 288 61.55 0.46 -120.22
CA GLN A 288 62.80 -0.27 -119.86
C GLN A 288 62.91 -1.77 -120.25
N VAL A 289 61.96 -2.37 -121.00
CA VAL A 289 61.75 -3.84 -120.96
C VAL A 289 62.40 -4.67 -122.10
N SER A 290 62.99 -4.08 -123.15
CA SER A 290 63.17 -4.79 -124.44
C SER A 290 64.45 -5.62 -124.65
N GLU A 291 65.56 -5.39 -123.93
CA GLU A 291 66.90 -5.82 -124.42
C GLU A 291 67.31 -7.28 -124.11
N LEU A 292 66.72 -7.95 -123.12
CA LEU A 292 67.26 -9.16 -122.47
C LEU A 292 67.33 -10.48 -123.29
N ARG A 293 66.88 -10.53 -124.56
CA ARG A 293 66.48 -11.80 -125.21
C ARG A 293 67.56 -12.60 -125.98
N LYS A 294 68.81 -12.15 -126.12
CA LYS A 294 69.74 -12.69 -127.15
C LYS A 294 70.75 -13.78 -126.73
N ALA A 295 70.90 -14.14 -125.46
CA ALA A 295 72.11 -14.83 -124.97
C ALA A 295 72.14 -16.39 -125.02
N LEU A 296 71.07 -17.07 -125.45
CA LEU A 296 70.82 -18.48 -125.08
C LEU A 296 71.52 -19.59 -125.90
N ALA A 297 71.98 -19.32 -127.13
CA ALA A 297 72.18 -20.39 -128.14
C ALA A 297 73.49 -21.22 -128.06
N ILE A 298 74.47 -20.84 -127.24
CA ILE A 298 75.85 -21.40 -127.32
C ILE A 298 76.04 -22.69 -126.48
N LEU A 299 75.04 -23.10 -125.69
CA LEU A 299 75.21 -24.12 -124.64
C LEU A 299 75.15 -25.59 -125.09
N GLU A 300 74.47 -25.91 -126.20
CA GLU A 300 74.04 -27.30 -126.49
C GLU A 300 75.18 -28.25 -126.88
N ALA A 301 76.19 -27.78 -127.61
CA ALA A 301 77.23 -28.63 -128.21
C ALA A 301 78.11 -29.40 -127.21
N LYS A 302 78.10 -29.04 -125.92
CA LYS A 302 78.90 -29.71 -124.88
C LYS A 302 78.33 -31.04 -124.38
N LEU A 303 77.07 -31.39 -124.68
CA LEU A 303 76.43 -32.57 -124.08
C LEU A 303 77.09 -33.91 -124.47
N GLY A 304 77.47 -34.11 -125.73
CA GLY A 304 77.73 -35.45 -126.29
C GLY A 304 78.90 -36.23 -125.68
N PHE A 305 79.92 -35.56 -125.13
CA PHE A 305 81.07 -36.24 -124.51
C PHE A 305 80.76 -36.81 -123.11
N PHE A 306 79.74 -36.28 -122.42
CA PHE A 306 79.40 -36.74 -121.08
C PHE A 306 78.61 -38.07 -121.08
N THR A 307 78.08 -38.50 -122.23
CA THR A 307 77.19 -39.66 -122.34
C THR A 307 77.88 -41.00 -122.08
N ASP A 308 79.04 -41.26 -122.68
CA ASP A 308 79.69 -42.58 -122.60
C ASP A 308 80.36 -42.81 -121.24
N ASN A 309 80.94 -41.75 -120.66
CA ASN A 309 81.61 -41.84 -119.35
C ASN A 309 80.59 -41.97 -118.20
N LYS A 310 79.32 -41.60 -118.45
CA LYS A 310 78.21 -41.76 -117.50
C LYS A 310 77.83 -43.22 -117.30
N GLU A 311 77.78 -44.04 -118.35
CA GLU A 311 77.19 -45.39 -118.27
C GLU A 311 77.97 -46.35 -117.34
N LYS A 312 79.31 -46.22 -117.31
CA LYS A 312 80.17 -46.96 -116.36
C LYS A 312 80.07 -46.44 -114.93
N LEU A 313 79.80 -45.14 -114.77
CA LEU A 313 79.54 -44.50 -113.48
C LEU A 313 78.17 -44.89 -112.92
N ASP A 314 77.14 -44.98 -113.77
CA ASP A 314 75.79 -45.43 -113.43
C ASP A 314 75.81 -46.88 -112.88
N GLY A 315 76.72 -47.74 -113.36
CA GLY A 315 76.89 -49.13 -112.88
C GLY A 315 77.27 -49.25 -111.40
N THR A 316 78.37 -48.62 -110.98
CA THR A 316 78.80 -48.63 -109.56
C THR A 316 77.88 -47.78 -108.69
N SER A 317 77.47 -46.61 -109.19
CA SER A 317 76.49 -45.72 -108.56
C SER A 317 75.22 -46.47 -108.17
N ASN A 318 74.66 -47.32 -109.05
CA ASN A 318 73.42 -48.03 -108.75
C ASN A 318 73.55 -49.08 -107.63
N TYR A 319 74.72 -49.67 -107.39
CA TYR A 319 74.92 -50.59 -106.25
C TYR A 319 74.99 -49.82 -104.92
N GLU A 320 75.87 -48.81 -104.83
CA GLU A 320 75.99 -47.96 -103.64
C GLU A 320 74.66 -47.28 -103.30
N LYS A 321 73.97 -46.76 -104.32
CA LYS A 321 72.63 -46.17 -104.23
C LYS A 321 71.57 -47.16 -103.74
N ALA A 322 71.67 -48.45 -104.08
CA ALA A 322 70.75 -49.47 -103.55
C ALA A 322 71.01 -49.73 -102.05
N GLU A 323 72.27 -49.81 -101.61
CA GLU A 323 72.60 -49.92 -100.17
C GLU A 323 72.15 -48.67 -99.40
N PHE A 324 72.48 -47.48 -99.91
CA PHE A 324 72.04 -46.22 -99.31
C PHE A 324 70.51 -46.10 -99.27
N LEU A 325 69.78 -46.53 -100.31
CA LEU A 325 68.31 -46.54 -100.29
C LEU A 325 67.76 -47.49 -99.22
N SER A 326 68.36 -48.66 -99.02
CA SER A 326 67.98 -49.57 -97.94
C SER A 326 68.20 -48.93 -96.56
N LYS A 327 69.35 -48.29 -96.35
CA LYS A 327 69.71 -47.63 -95.09
C LYS A 327 68.89 -46.37 -94.82
N ILE A 328 68.55 -45.62 -95.87
CA ILE A 328 67.59 -44.51 -95.82
C ILE A 328 66.20 -45.02 -95.42
N LYS A 329 65.79 -46.21 -95.89
CA LYS A 329 64.49 -46.81 -95.53
C LYS A 329 64.44 -47.22 -94.05
N GLU A 330 65.46 -47.90 -93.52
CA GLU A 330 65.56 -48.20 -92.08
C GLU A 330 65.53 -46.90 -91.24
N LEU A 331 66.34 -45.90 -91.60
CA LEU A 331 66.38 -44.62 -90.91
C LEU A 331 65.03 -43.87 -91.01
N ALA A 332 64.31 -43.96 -92.13
CA ALA A 332 62.98 -43.39 -92.28
C ALA A 332 61.93 -44.11 -91.42
N GLU A 333 62.02 -45.43 -91.26
CA GLU A 333 61.12 -46.22 -90.40
C GLU A 333 61.37 -45.93 -88.91
N ILE A 334 62.63 -45.87 -88.47
CA ILE A 334 63.02 -45.45 -87.12
C ILE A 334 62.55 -44.01 -86.83
N LEU A 335 62.77 -43.09 -87.78
CA LEU A 335 62.36 -41.70 -87.67
C LEU A 335 60.83 -41.52 -87.71
N HIS A 336 60.10 -42.44 -88.37
CA HIS A 336 58.64 -42.49 -88.32
C HIS A 336 58.13 -42.96 -86.95
N ALA A 337 58.71 -44.03 -86.39
CA ALA A 337 58.39 -44.51 -85.05
C ALA A 337 58.61 -43.41 -83.99
N ALA A 338 59.80 -42.79 -83.97
CA ALA A 338 60.13 -41.70 -83.04
C ALA A 338 59.21 -40.47 -83.21
N ARG A 339 58.70 -40.20 -84.42
CA ARG A 339 57.68 -39.16 -84.65
C ARG A 339 56.33 -39.51 -84.06
N MET A 340 55.93 -40.79 -84.08
CA MET A 340 54.69 -41.24 -83.45
C MET A 340 54.81 -41.22 -81.93
N ASP A 341 55.90 -41.71 -81.36
CA ASP A 341 56.17 -41.62 -79.92
C ASP A 341 56.17 -40.16 -79.43
N TYR A 342 56.80 -39.25 -80.19
CA TYR A 342 56.79 -37.83 -79.88
C TYR A 342 55.38 -37.20 -79.96
N LYS A 343 54.56 -37.62 -80.94
CA LYS A 343 53.16 -37.19 -81.05
C LYS A 343 52.34 -37.67 -79.85
N ASP A 344 52.47 -38.95 -79.50
CA ASP A 344 51.80 -39.58 -78.35
C ASP A 344 52.19 -38.91 -77.03
N LEU A 345 53.49 -38.67 -76.82
CA LEU A 345 53.99 -38.02 -75.61
C LEU A 345 53.55 -36.54 -75.54
N ARG A 346 53.49 -35.84 -76.68
CA ARG A 346 52.93 -34.48 -76.78
C ARG A 346 51.43 -34.45 -76.53
N GLU A 347 50.68 -35.49 -76.88
CA GLU A 347 49.25 -35.61 -76.59
C GLU A 347 49.01 -35.96 -75.11
N LYS A 348 49.78 -36.88 -74.53
CA LYS A 348 49.80 -37.19 -73.09
C LYS A 348 50.16 -35.97 -72.23
N MET A 349 51.11 -35.14 -72.68
CA MET A 349 51.45 -33.89 -72.01
C MET A 349 50.31 -32.86 -72.06
N LYS A 350 49.57 -32.77 -73.18
CA LYS A 350 48.38 -31.91 -73.30
C LYS A 350 47.23 -32.38 -72.39
N THR A 351 46.96 -33.68 -72.30
CA THR A 351 45.90 -34.21 -71.44
C THR A 351 46.24 -34.02 -69.97
N LEU A 352 47.48 -34.30 -69.55
CA LEU A 352 47.95 -34.04 -68.18
C LEU A 352 47.88 -32.55 -67.82
N THR A 353 48.32 -31.66 -68.72
CA THR A 353 48.20 -30.20 -68.53
C THR A 353 46.75 -29.75 -68.38
N ARG A 354 45.81 -30.40 -69.08
CA ARG A 354 44.36 -30.14 -68.93
C ARG A 354 43.82 -30.67 -67.61
N GLN A 355 44.22 -31.87 -67.18
CA GLN A 355 43.82 -32.46 -65.91
C GLN A 355 44.31 -31.62 -64.72
N TYR A 356 45.59 -31.22 -64.71
CA TYR A 356 46.14 -30.34 -63.67
C TYR A 356 45.34 -29.03 -63.55
N LYS A 357 44.99 -28.40 -64.69
CA LYS A 357 44.14 -27.20 -64.70
C LYS A 357 42.72 -27.46 -64.20
N ILE A 358 42.15 -28.66 -64.39
CA ILE A 358 40.83 -29.00 -63.84
C ILE A 358 40.92 -29.13 -62.32
N VAL A 359 41.88 -29.90 -61.81
CA VAL A 359 42.10 -30.10 -60.37
C VAL A 359 42.34 -28.77 -59.65
N LEU A 360 43.22 -27.91 -60.18
CA LEU A 360 43.47 -26.57 -59.60
C LEU A 360 42.18 -25.72 -59.51
N ASN A 361 41.36 -25.74 -60.56
CA ASN A 361 40.06 -25.04 -60.56
C ASN A 361 39.03 -25.68 -59.60
N GLU A 362 39.19 -26.95 -59.22
CA GLU A 362 38.33 -27.64 -58.26
C GLU A 362 38.80 -27.39 -56.83
N GLU A 363 40.12 -27.37 -56.58
CA GLU A 363 40.73 -26.95 -55.32
C GLU A 363 40.41 -25.49 -54.98
N GLU A 364 40.54 -24.56 -55.94
CA GLU A 364 40.15 -23.16 -55.74
C GLU A 364 38.65 -23.02 -55.38
N LYS A 365 37.76 -23.76 -56.06
CA LYS A 365 36.32 -23.77 -55.73
C LYS A 365 36.06 -24.35 -54.34
N ALA A 366 36.72 -25.46 -53.98
CA ALA A 366 36.58 -26.10 -52.68
C ALA A 366 37.12 -25.19 -51.55
N PHE A 367 38.23 -24.49 -51.79
CA PHE A 367 38.78 -23.49 -50.87
C PHE A 367 37.82 -22.29 -50.68
N LEU A 368 37.27 -21.74 -51.77
CA LEU A 368 36.27 -20.67 -51.71
C LEU A 368 34.98 -21.11 -51.01
N GLN A 369 34.55 -22.37 -51.16
CA GLN A 369 33.43 -22.94 -50.41
C GLN A 369 33.76 -23.09 -48.92
N LYS A 370 34.92 -23.67 -48.56
CA LYS A 370 35.41 -23.76 -47.17
C LYS A 370 35.45 -22.39 -46.51
N ARG A 371 35.97 -21.36 -47.19
CA ARG A 371 36.02 -20.00 -46.69
C ARG A 371 34.62 -19.42 -46.45
N LYS A 372 33.69 -19.58 -47.39
CA LYS A 372 32.29 -19.15 -47.20
C LYS A 372 31.62 -19.84 -46.00
N ILE A 373 31.85 -21.14 -45.81
CA ILE A 373 31.33 -21.90 -44.66
C ILE A 373 31.95 -21.42 -43.35
N HIS A 374 33.26 -21.16 -43.33
CA HIS A 374 33.96 -20.60 -42.17
C HIS A 374 33.45 -19.20 -41.81
N ASP A 375 33.34 -18.30 -42.80
CA ASP A 375 32.88 -16.92 -42.60
C ASP A 375 31.41 -16.88 -42.14
N GLU A 376 30.58 -17.84 -42.55
CA GLU A 376 29.20 -17.98 -42.08
C GLU A 376 29.12 -18.59 -40.67
N ASN A 377 29.93 -19.60 -40.37
CA ASN A 377 30.06 -20.16 -39.02
C ASN A 377 30.52 -19.09 -38.01
N GLN A 378 31.47 -18.23 -38.39
CA GLN A 378 31.92 -17.13 -37.54
C GLN A 378 30.78 -16.14 -37.23
N LYS A 379 29.91 -15.82 -38.20
CA LYS A 379 28.70 -15.03 -37.93
C LYS A 379 27.75 -15.75 -36.97
N GLN A 380 27.52 -17.05 -37.18
CA GLN A 380 26.66 -17.86 -36.31
C GLN A 380 27.19 -17.88 -34.87
N LEU A 381 28.49 -18.05 -34.66
CA LEU A 381 29.12 -17.97 -33.34
C LEU A 381 28.94 -16.59 -32.70
N THR A 382 29.14 -15.49 -33.43
CA THR A 382 28.90 -14.13 -32.87
C THR A 382 27.42 -13.89 -32.56
N PHE A 383 26.49 -14.42 -33.35
CA PHE A 383 25.05 -14.34 -33.09
C PHE A 383 24.65 -15.17 -31.87
N ILE A 384 25.20 -16.39 -31.71
CA ILE A 384 25.00 -17.23 -30.51
C ILE A 384 25.49 -16.50 -29.27
N ALA A 385 26.72 -15.96 -29.27
CA ALA A 385 27.26 -15.21 -28.14
C ALA A 385 26.40 -13.97 -27.77
N GLN A 386 25.86 -13.25 -28.77
CA GLN A 386 24.89 -12.18 -28.52
C GLN A 386 23.59 -12.71 -27.89
N LYS A 387 23.06 -13.85 -28.34
CA LYS A 387 21.87 -14.47 -27.75
C LYS A 387 22.12 -14.97 -26.33
N ASP A 388 23.29 -15.54 -26.04
CA ASP A 388 23.64 -15.98 -24.69
C ASP A 388 23.79 -14.80 -23.72
N TYR A 389 24.31 -13.65 -24.19
CA TYR A 389 24.27 -12.41 -23.44
C TYR A 389 22.83 -11.94 -23.15
N PHE A 390 21.96 -11.90 -24.17
CA PHE A 390 20.54 -11.54 -23.97
C PHE A 390 19.80 -12.52 -23.05
N LEU A 391 20.09 -13.82 -23.12
CA LEU A 391 19.53 -14.83 -22.21
C LEU A 391 20.05 -14.65 -20.78
N SER A 392 21.33 -14.28 -20.61
CA SER A 392 21.93 -14.00 -19.31
C SER A 392 21.31 -12.77 -18.65
N GLN A 393 21.13 -11.67 -19.41
CA GLN A 393 20.39 -10.49 -18.94
C GLN A 393 18.96 -10.88 -18.54
N ARG A 394 18.24 -11.63 -19.39
CA ARG A 394 16.86 -12.06 -19.09
C ARG A 394 16.76 -12.94 -17.84
N ARG A 395 17.77 -13.75 -17.51
CA ARG A 395 17.82 -14.51 -16.24
C ARG A 395 17.95 -13.58 -15.03
N VAL A 396 18.73 -12.50 -15.14
CA VAL A 396 18.86 -11.47 -14.10
C VAL A 396 17.55 -10.69 -13.95
N ASP A 397 16.95 -10.25 -15.06
CA ASP A 397 15.65 -9.57 -15.05
C ASP A 397 14.56 -10.42 -14.39
N ILE A 398 14.53 -11.74 -14.67
CA ILE A 398 13.58 -12.69 -14.08
C ILE A 398 13.79 -12.80 -12.56
N LYS A 399 15.03 -12.93 -12.07
CA LYS A 399 15.30 -12.96 -10.63
C LYS A 399 14.83 -11.71 -9.91
N HIS A 400 15.12 -10.53 -10.45
CA HIS A 400 14.64 -9.27 -9.86
C HIS A 400 13.09 -9.18 -9.85
N MET A 401 12.41 -9.76 -10.84
CA MET A 401 10.94 -9.86 -10.85
C MET A 401 10.41 -10.90 -9.84
N GLU A 402 11.12 -12.00 -9.62
CA GLU A 402 10.79 -13.01 -8.59
C GLU A 402 10.98 -12.45 -7.18
N GLU A 403 12.09 -11.75 -6.92
CA GLU A 403 12.36 -11.01 -5.67
C GLU A 403 11.33 -9.90 -5.42
N GLY A 404 10.95 -9.16 -6.47
CA GLY A 404 9.86 -8.19 -6.45
C GLY A 404 8.49 -8.81 -6.14
N LEU A 405 8.23 -10.04 -6.58
CA LEU A 405 7.00 -10.78 -6.25
C LEU A 405 7.02 -11.33 -4.81
N ILE A 406 8.18 -11.72 -4.28
CA ILE A 406 8.32 -12.17 -2.88
C ILE A 406 8.08 -11.00 -1.93
N THR A 407 8.78 -9.89 -2.12
CA THR A 407 8.63 -8.68 -1.29
C THR A 407 7.20 -8.11 -1.35
N LEU A 408 6.53 -8.16 -2.51
CA LEU A 408 5.12 -7.76 -2.63
C LEU A 408 4.18 -8.72 -1.88
N GLN A 409 4.44 -10.03 -1.88
CA GLN A 409 3.68 -11.00 -1.08
C GLN A 409 3.88 -10.80 0.43
N GLU A 410 5.09 -10.47 0.86
CA GLU A 410 5.41 -10.20 2.26
C GLU A 410 4.74 -8.90 2.73
N LEU A 411 4.81 -7.83 1.93
CA LEU A 411 4.09 -6.58 2.17
C LEU A 411 2.57 -6.81 2.26
N HIS A 412 2.00 -7.66 1.40
CA HIS A 412 0.59 -8.03 1.47
C HIS A 412 0.25 -8.82 2.75
N ARG A 413 1.12 -9.76 3.18
CA ARG A 413 0.96 -10.50 4.44
C ARG A 413 1.02 -9.55 5.65
N ALA A 414 1.99 -8.66 5.71
CA ALA A 414 2.13 -7.65 6.77
C ALA A 414 0.94 -6.68 6.81
N THR A 415 0.49 -6.19 5.65
CA THR A 415 -0.71 -5.36 5.54
C THR A 415 -1.95 -6.10 6.06
N LYS A 416 -2.09 -7.40 5.76
CA LYS A 416 -3.17 -8.24 6.25
C LYS A 416 -3.12 -8.44 7.77
N THR A 417 -1.94 -8.64 8.37
CA THR A 417 -1.83 -8.77 9.84
C THR A 417 -2.12 -7.45 10.56
N VAL A 418 -1.70 -6.31 10.01
CA VAL A 418 -2.06 -4.98 10.52
C VAL A 418 -3.58 -4.76 10.49
N TYR A 419 -4.25 -5.06 9.37
CA TYR A 419 -5.72 -4.96 9.33
C TYR A 419 -6.41 -5.94 10.31
N GLN A 420 -5.88 -7.15 10.51
CA GLN A 420 -6.39 -8.09 11.52
C GLN A 420 -6.21 -7.57 12.96
N GLN A 421 -5.11 -6.87 13.27
CA GLN A 421 -4.91 -6.21 14.56
C GLN A 421 -5.88 -5.03 14.74
N GLN A 422 -6.04 -4.18 13.72
CA GLN A 422 -7.00 -3.07 13.74
C GLN A 422 -8.44 -3.57 13.95
N ILE A 423 -8.86 -4.63 13.26
CA ILE A 423 -10.18 -5.24 13.45
C ILE A 423 -10.38 -5.74 14.89
N LYS A 424 -9.37 -6.40 15.49
CA LYS A 424 -9.42 -6.85 16.90
C LYS A 424 -9.56 -5.68 17.89
N ILE A 425 -8.83 -4.59 17.66
CA ILE A 425 -8.92 -3.37 18.48
C ILE A 425 -10.31 -2.74 18.34
N LEU A 426 -10.84 -2.64 17.10
CA LEU A 426 -12.18 -2.09 16.85
C LEU A 426 -13.29 -2.96 17.46
N SER A 427 -13.19 -4.29 17.42
CA SER A 427 -14.17 -5.17 18.09
C SER A 427 -14.12 -5.03 19.61
N ALA A 428 -12.92 -4.95 20.22
CA ALA A 428 -12.78 -4.72 21.65
C ALA A 428 -13.25 -3.31 22.08
N ASN A 429 -13.14 -2.31 21.21
CA ASN A 429 -13.71 -0.98 21.43
C ASN A 429 -15.25 -1.02 21.37
N LEU A 430 -15.81 -1.68 20.36
CA LEU A 430 -17.26 -1.85 20.20
C LEU A 430 -17.88 -2.61 21.39
N GLU A 431 -17.21 -3.64 21.89
CA GLU A 431 -17.66 -4.39 23.06
C GLU A 431 -17.65 -3.53 24.33
N ARG A 432 -16.57 -2.79 24.59
CA ARG A 432 -16.50 -1.85 25.72
C ARG A 432 -17.56 -0.75 25.64
N GLU A 433 -17.85 -0.24 24.45
CA GLU A 433 -18.88 0.80 24.28
C GLU A 433 -20.30 0.23 24.39
N SER A 434 -20.52 -1.02 23.98
CA SER A 434 -21.76 -1.76 24.25
C SER A 434 -21.99 -1.93 25.76
N GLN A 435 -20.96 -2.37 26.50
CA GLN A 435 -21.00 -2.49 27.97
C GLN A 435 -21.31 -1.14 28.64
N ARG A 436 -20.66 -0.05 28.21
CA ARG A 436 -20.93 1.33 28.68
C ARG A 436 -22.36 1.77 28.39
N CYS A 437 -22.89 1.46 27.20
CA CYS A 437 -24.25 1.79 26.81
C CYS A 437 -25.28 1.10 27.74
N VAL A 438 -25.09 -0.19 28.02
CA VAL A 438 -25.93 -0.95 28.97
C VAL A 438 -25.88 -0.33 30.37
N ILE A 439 -24.69 0.02 30.89
CA ILE A 439 -24.53 0.66 32.21
C ILE A 439 -25.25 2.02 32.24
N THR A 440 -25.07 2.84 31.22
CA THR A 440 -25.70 4.17 31.11
C THR A 440 -27.22 4.07 31.01
N GLN A 441 -27.74 3.11 30.24
CA GLN A 441 -29.17 2.88 30.10
C GLN A 441 -29.81 2.31 31.39
N TRP A 442 -29.06 1.50 32.14
CA TRP A 442 -29.45 1.08 33.50
C TRP A 442 -29.49 2.28 34.46
N GLN A 443 -28.46 3.13 34.48
CA GLN A 443 -28.43 4.37 35.29
C GLN A 443 -29.61 5.29 34.96
N ILE A 444 -29.90 5.54 33.68
CA ILE A 444 -31.06 6.32 33.23
C ILE A 444 -32.38 5.69 33.72
N THR A 445 -32.48 4.37 33.71
CA THR A 445 -33.68 3.65 34.18
C THR A 445 -33.85 3.75 35.70
N CYS A 446 -32.75 3.66 36.47
CA CYS A 446 -32.73 3.89 37.91
C CYS A 446 -33.12 5.34 38.26
N LEU A 447 -32.55 6.34 37.58
CA LEU A 447 -32.86 7.76 37.76
C LEU A 447 -34.34 8.05 37.43
N ARG A 448 -34.87 7.51 36.31
CA ARG A 448 -36.30 7.60 35.98
C ARG A 448 -37.19 7.01 37.08
N LYS A 449 -36.80 5.88 37.67
CA LYS A 449 -37.54 5.24 38.78
C LYS A 449 -37.46 6.03 40.08
N GLN A 450 -36.34 6.71 40.35
CA GLN A 450 -36.21 7.66 41.47
C GLN A 450 -37.08 8.91 41.25
N HIS A 451 -37.00 9.53 40.07
CA HIS A 451 -37.82 10.68 39.71
C HIS A 451 -39.31 10.37 39.79
N ALA A 452 -39.77 9.23 39.24
CA ALA A 452 -41.19 8.83 39.31
C ALA A 452 -41.68 8.68 40.76
N ARG A 453 -40.85 8.14 41.67
CA ARG A 453 -41.16 8.07 43.11
C ARG A 453 -41.21 9.46 43.75
N TRP A 454 -40.30 10.35 43.40
CA TRP A 454 -40.28 11.72 43.90
C TRP A 454 -41.50 12.52 43.43
N THR A 455 -41.86 12.44 42.14
CA THR A 455 -43.07 13.06 41.58
C THR A 455 -44.33 12.50 42.26
N ALA A 456 -44.45 11.18 42.44
CA ALA A 456 -45.59 10.59 43.13
C ALA A 456 -45.71 11.08 44.59
N LYS A 457 -44.59 11.18 45.31
CA LYS A 457 -44.57 11.76 46.67
C LYS A 457 -45.00 13.23 46.65
N THR A 458 -44.41 14.05 45.77
CA THR A 458 -44.67 15.49 45.69
C THR A 458 -46.12 15.77 45.31
N ASN A 459 -46.70 14.98 44.41
CA ASN A 459 -48.13 15.07 44.06
C ASN A 459 -49.02 14.75 45.26
N ALA A 460 -48.75 13.68 46.01
CA ALA A 460 -49.52 13.35 47.21
C ALA A 460 -49.38 14.41 48.33
N GLU A 461 -48.20 15.04 48.46
CA GLU A 461 -48.01 16.18 49.37
C GLU A 461 -48.81 17.42 48.91
N ILE A 462 -48.90 17.69 47.60
CA ILE A 462 -49.74 18.75 47.02
C ILE A 462 -51.23 18.46 47.21
N GLU A 463 -51.68 17.23 46.96
CA GLU A 463 -53.08 16.80 47.17
C GLU A 463 -53.48 16.96 48.64
N ALA A 464 -52.66 16.49 49.58
CA ALA A 464 -52.91 16.65 51.01
C ALA A 464 -52.86 18.11 51.51
N ILE A 465 -52.15 19.01 50.80
CA ILE A 465 -52.22 20.46 51.04
C ILE A 465 -53.50 21.05 50.45
N MET A 466 -53.90 20.61 49.25
CA MET A 466 -55.11 21.09 48.57
C MET A 466 -56.38 20.69 49.34
N GLU A 467 -56.46 19.47 49.88
CA GLU A 467 -57.53 19.05 50.79
C GLU A 467 -57.58 19.91 52.06
N LYS A 468 -56.43 20.23 52.66
CA LYS A 468 -56.38 21.13 53.84
C LYS A 468 -56.86 22.54 53.52
N ILE A 469 -56.53 23.07 52.33
CA ILE A 469 -57.02 24.36 51.86
C ILE A 469 -58.55 24.30 51.64
N GLN A 470 -59.06 23.27 50.98
CA GLN A 470 -60.51 23.10 50.76
C GLN A 470 -61.28 22.97 52.09
N ASN A 471 -60.77 22.20 53.04
CA ASN A 471 -61.37 22.08 54.38
C ASN A 471 -61.31 23.40 55.17
N ALA A 472 -60.25 24.19 55.03
CA ALA A 472 -60.15 25.52 55.64
C ALA A 472 -61.11 26.53 54.99
N GLU A 473 -61.27 26.49 53.66
CA GLU A 473 -62.21 27.33 52.92
C GLU A 473 -63.67 26.97 53.27
N ALA A 474 -64.00 25.68 53.38
CA ALA A 474 -65.30 25.21 53.86
C ALA A 474 -65.58 25.70 55.30
N ARG A 475 -64.61 25.55 56.22
CA ARG A 475 -64.75 26.04 57.60
C ARG A 475 -64.86 27.57 57.68
N ARG A 476 -64.21 28.30 56.77
CA ARG A 476 -64.36 29.76 56.63
C ARG A 476 -65.77 30.13 56.19
N ILE A 477 -66.36 29.38 55.26
CA ILE A 477 -67.75 29.58 54.82
C ILE A 477 -68.74 29.31 55.97
N GLU A 478 -68.56 28.21 56.72
CA GLU A 478 -69.36 27.94 57.92
C GLU A 478 -69.29 29.09 58.93
N LEU A 479 -68.08 29.56 59.26
CA LEU A 479 -67.88 30.67 60.20
C LEU A 479 -68.47 32.00 59.70
N LEU A 480 -68.45 32.27 58.39
CA LEU A 480 -69.14 33.42 57.80
C LEU A 480 -70.67 33.29 57.92
N THR A 481 -71.23 32.09 57.71
CA THR A 481 -72.68 31.88 57.88
C THR A 481 -73.12 32.04 59.34
N GLU A 482 -72.37 31.47 60.29
CA GLU A 482 -72.60 31.65 61.73
C GLU A 482 -72.48 33.12 62.13
N THR A 483 -71.45 33.84 61.65
CA THR A 483 -71.29 35.29 61.91
C THR A 483 -72.50 36.07 61.40
N SER A 484 -72.98 35.79 60.19
CA SER A 484 -74.16 36.44 59.61
C SER A 484 -75.49 36.07 60.29
N PHE A 485 -75.50 35.00 61.08
CA PHE A 485 -76.63 34.61 61.92
C PHE A 485 -76.57 35.34 63.28
N ARG A 486 -75.41 35.35 63.94
CA ARG A 486 -75.18 36.14 65.17
C ARG A 486 -75.39 37.63 64.96
N GLU A 487 -75.00 38.18 63.81
CA GLU A 487 -75.28 39.57 63.44
C GLU A 487 -76.78 39.85 63.36
N LYS A 488 -77.61 38.90 62.91
CA LYS A 488 -79.07 39.05 62.89
C LYS A 488 -79.66 38.96 64.30
N GLU A 489 -79.24 37.99 65.12
CA GLU A 489 -79.65 37.91 66.52
C GLU A 489 -79.32 39.21 67.29
N ILE A 490 -78.11 39.75 67.11
CA ILE A 490 -77.69 41.02 67.73
C ILE A 490 -78.56 42.18 67.25
N ASN A 491 -78.82 42.30 65.96
CA ASN A 491 -79.69 43.35 65.42
C ASN A 491 -81.15 43.21 65.92
N GLU A 492 -81.65 41.99 66.11
CA GLU A 492 -82.97 41.75 66.70
C GLU A 492 -83.00 42.14 68.19
N PHE A 493 -81.97 41.78 68.98
CA PHE A 493 -81.85 42.23 70.36
C PHE A 493 -81.73 43.75 70.48
N VAL A 494 -81.01 44.43 69.58
CA VAL A 494 -80.95 45.90 69.54
C VAL A 494 -82.34 46.49 69.28
N ALA A 495 -83.10 45.96 68.32
CA ALA A 495 -84.47 46.40 68.04
C ALA A 495 -85.42 46.16 69.24
N GLN A 496 -85.24 45.07 69.99
CA GLN A 496 -85.98 44.82 71.23
C GLN A 496 -85.59 45.80 72.34
N ILE A 497 -84.30 46.13 72.49
CA ILE A 497 -83.79 47.12 73.46
C ILE A 497 -84.32 48.52 73.12
N ASP A 498 -84.32 48.93 71.85
CA ASP A 498 -84.87 50.22 71.42
C ASP A 498 -86.38 50.32 71.73
N LYS A 499 -87.14 49.24 71.48
CA LYS A 499 -88.57 49.16 71.83
C LYS A 499 -88.80 49.29 73.34
N LEU A 500 -88.08 48.52 74.16
CA LEU A 500 -88.14 48.62 75.63
C LEU A 500 -87.71 50.02 76.13
N THR A 501 -86.77 50.66 75.45
CA THR A 501 -86.30 52.02 75.76
C THR A 501 -87.33 53.08 75.39
N ILE A 502 -88.23 52.82 74.45
CA ILE A 502 -89.41 53.67 74.18
C ILE A 502 -90.48 53.44 75.25
N GLU A 503 -90.81 52.18 75.55
CA GLU A 503 -91.82 51.81 76.56
C GLU A 503 -91.48 52.38 77.96
N LEU A 504 -90.23 52.22 78.41
CA LEU A 504 -89.75 52.82 79.66
C LEU A 504 -89.85 54.36 79.69
N LYS A 505 -89.67 55.03 78.54
CA LYS A 505 -89.83 56.49 78.41
C LYS A 505 -91.30 56.92 78.32
N GLU A 506 -92.26 56.00 78.23
CA GLU A 506 -93.69 56.29 78.32
C GLU A 506 -94.17 56.01 79.74
N ASP A 507 -93.75 54.90 80.35
CA ASP A 507 -93.94 54.61 81.78
C ASP A 507 -93.36 55.72 82.67
N GLU A 508 -92.14 56.21 82.41
CA GLU A 508 -91.53 57.31 83.16
C GLU A 508 -92.39 58.58 83.13
N LYS A 509 -92.99 58.91 81.98
CA LYS A 509 -93.92 60.05 81.85
C LYS A 509 -95.21 59.81 82.62
N GLU A 510 -95.72 58.58 82.64
CA GLU A 510 -96.88 58.23 83.46
C GLU A 510 -96.57 58.36 84.96
N PHE A 511 -95.42 57.85 85.42
CA PHE A 511 -95.01 57.96 86.82
C PHE A 511 -94.82 59.42 87.24
N ILE A 512 -94.15 60.25 86.44
CA ILE A 512 -94.02 61.69 86.67
C ILE A 512 -95.38 62.39 86.71
N ASN A 513 -96.37 61.94 85.92
CA ASN A 513 -97.73 62.48 85.99
C ASN A 513 -98.49 62.02 87.25
N LYS A 514 -98.33 60.75 87.68
CA LYS A 514 -98.92 60.20 88.91
C LYS A 514 -98.35 60.91 90.15
N GLU A 515 -97.03 61.11 90.20
CA GLU A 515 -96.33 61.89 91.22
C GLU A 515 -96.84 63.34 91.30
N LYS A 516 -96.99 64.01 90.15
CA LYS A 516 -97.56 65.38 90.07
C LYS A 516 -99.02 65.48 90.49
N MET A 517 -99.78 64.38 90.51
CA MET A 517 -101.12 64.36 91.11
C MET A 517 -101.04 64.13 92.62
N LEU A 518 -100.24 63.17 93.08
CA LEU A 518 -100.00 62.92 94.51
C LEU A 518 -99.49 64.16 95.25
N MET A 519 -98.54 64.90 94.68
CA MET A 519 -98.06 66.18 95.26
C MET A 519 -99.19 67.21 95.43
N LYS A 520 -100.15 67.29 94.49
CA LYS A 520 -101.33 68.16 94.60
C LYS A 520 -102.36 67.68 95.63
N GLU A 521 -102.31 66.41 96.02
CA GLU A 521 -103.14 65.86 97.09
C GLU A 521 -102.48 66.11 98.45
N ILE A 522 -101.17 65.86 98.56
CA ILE A 522 -100.37 66.16 99.76
C ILE A 522 -100.55 67.63 100.17
N SER A 523 -100.40 68.60 99.26
CA SER A 523 -100.57 70.02 99.62
C SER A 523 -101.98 70.40 100.08
N LYS A 524 -103.03 69.65 99.70
CA LYS A 524 -104.38 69.83 100.29
C LYS A 524 -104.45 69.31 101.72
N TYR A 525 -103.76 68.20 102.01
CA TYR A 525 -103.68 67.66 103.37
C TYR A 525 -102.81 68.53 104.28
N GLU A 526 -101.73 69.13 103.77
CA GLU A 526 -100.93 70.14 104.49
C GLU A 526 -101.79 71.36 104.88
N GLU A 527 -102.60 71.89 103.95
CA GLU A 527 -103.57 72.96 104.24
C GLU A 527 -104.63 72.59 105.29
N ILE A 528 -104.93 71.31 105.49
CA ILE A 528 -105.84 70.83 106.54
C ILE A 528 -105.09 70.74 107.87
N PHE A 529 -103.91 70.12 107.88
CA PHE A 529 -103.11 69.89 109.09
C PHE A 529 -102.71 71.19 109.80
N VAL A 530 -102.40 72.25 109.03
CA VAL A 530 -102.11 73.59 109.59
C VAL A 530 -103.31 74.18 110.36
N LYS A 531 -104.54 73.82 110.01
CA LYS A 531 -105.76 74.29 110.72
C LYS A 531 -105.97 73.52 112.03
N GLU A 532 -105.64 72.23 112.06
CA GLU A 532 -105.71 71.37 113.25
C GLU A 532 -104.74 71.83 114.37
N ILE A 533 -103.53 72.27 113.99
CA ILE A 533 -102.50 72.79 114.91
C ILE A 533 -102.96 74.07 115.62
N GLN A 534 -103.80 74.89 114.98
CA GLN A 534 -104.30 76.13 115.58
C GLN A 534 -105.31 75.86 116.71
N ILE A 535 -106.12 74.81 116.59
CA ILE A 535 -107.17 74.44 117.55
C ILE A 535 -106.58 73.77 118.81
N THR A 536 -105.49 73.02 118.65
CA THR A 536 -104.89 72.25 119.76
C THR A 536 -104.21 73.11 120.81
N LYS A 537 -103.67 74.29 120.45
CA LYS A 537 -103.06 75.22 121.41
C LYS A 537 -104.04 75.83 122.41
N GLU A 538 -105.31 75.99 122.02
CA GLU A 538 -106.36 76.55 122.90
C GLU A 538 -106.83 75.56 123.98
N LYS A 539 -106.27 74.34 124.03
CA LYS A 539 -106.67 73.24 124.93
C LYS A 539 -105.65 72.89 126.01
N GLU A 540 -104.39 73.31 125.91
CA GLU A 540 -103.35 72.95 126.88
C GLU A 540 -103.39 73.80 128.15
N GLU A 541 -103.87 75.06 128.08
CA GLU A 541 -103.82 76.01 129.21
C GLU A 541 -104.81 75.68 130.36
N GLU A 542 -105.89 74.94 130.10
CA GLU A 542 -106.90 74.59 131.13
C GLU A 542 -106.48 73.44 132.07
N LEU A 543 -105.45 72.66 131.73
CA LEU A 543 -105.19 71.36 132.40
C LEU A 543 -104.32 71.43 133.68
N VAL A 544 -103.76 72.60 134.01
CA VAL A 544 -102.65 72.73 134.99
C VAL A 544 -103.10 72.54 136.45
N GLU A 545 -104.32 72.91 136.81
CA GLU A 545 -104.75 73.03 138.22
C GLU A 545 -104.94 71.67 138.94
N CYS A 546 -105.18 70.58 138.20
CA CYS A 546 -105.62 69.29 138.77
C CYS A 546 -104.51 68.42 139.39
N LEU A 547 -103.23 68.74 139.22
CA LEU A 547 -102.11 67.87 139.63
C LEU A 547 -101.78 67.87 141.14
N ARG A 548 -102.33 68.80 141.92
CA ARG A 548 -101.81 69.17 143.25
C ARG A 548 -102.21 68.29 144.45
N GLN A 549 -102.75 67.08 144.24
CA GLN A 549 -103.21 66.20 145.34
C GLN A 549 -102.63 64.78 145.33
N LEU A 550 -101.70 64.46 144.42
CA LEU A 550 -101.14 63.11 144.22
C LEU A 550 -100.00 62.75 145.20
N GLN A 551 -99.92 63.37 146.39
CA GLN A 551 -98.64 63.47 147.12
C GLN A 551 -98.66 63.23 148.64
N VAL A 552 -99.76 62.74 149.25
CA VAL A 552 -99.82 62.50 150.72
C VAL A 552 -100.43 61.15 151.11
N ALA A 553 -101.30 60.54 150.30
CA ALA A 553 -102.04 59.32 150.68
C ALA A 553 -101.32 57.98 150.39
N GLU A 554 -100.20 58.00 149.67
CA GLU A 554 -99.51 56.77 149.19
C GLU A 554 -98.25 56.43 150.02
N GLU A 555 -97.97 57.17 151.09
CA GLU A 555 -96.73 57.03 151.85
C GLU A 555 -96.75 55.87 152.87
N GLU A 556 -97.93 55.48 153.41
CA GLU A 556 -98.02 54.41 154.42
C GLU A 556 -97.89 52.96 153.89
N TYR A 557 -97.91 52.73 152.57
CA TYR A 557 -97.68 51.39 151.99
C TYR A 557 -96.38 51.27 151.18
N ARG A 558 -95.66 52.37 150.93
CA ARG A 558 -94.49 52.38 150.05
C ARG A 558 -93.24 51.71 150.65
N GLU A 559 -93.21 51.41 151.94
CA GLU A 559 -91.99 51.01 152.65
C GLU A 559 -91.71 49.50 152.74
N LYS A 560 -92.65 48.62 152.36
CA LYS A 560 -92.38 47.16 152.25
C LYS A 560 -91.82 46.71 150.90
N LYS A 561 -91.45 47.66 150.03
CA LYS A 561 -90.38 47.49 149.04
C LYS A 561 -89.01 47.38 149.74
N ARG A 562 -88.79 46.35 150.57
CA ARG A 562 -87.54 46.15 151.34
C ARG A 562 -87.12 44.68 151.61
N LYS A 563 -87.75 43.71 150.92
CA LYS A 563 -87.16 42.40 150.61
C LYS A 563 -87.50 42.11 149.15
N LEU A 564 -86.78 42.70 148.19
CA LEU A 564 -85.37 42.41 147.85
C LEU A 564 -85.19 41.01 147.24
N GLU A 565 -86.03 40.68 146.27
CA GLU A 565 -85.54 40.09 145.02
C GLU A 565 -85.28 41.22 144.00
N GLU A 566 -84.44 42.19 144.39
CA GLU A 566 -83.69 42.97 143.40
C GLU A 566 -82.50 42.08 143.00
N LEU A 567 -82.62 41.45 141.81
CA LEU A 567 -81.73 40.43 141.23
C LEU A 567 -81.77 39.02 141.87
N SER A 568 -82.75 38.24 141.40
CA SER A 568 -82.85 36.78 141.44
C SER A 568 -83.46 36.41 140.08
N ASN A 569 -82.75 35.97 139.03
CA ASN A 569 -81.35 35.52 138.80
C ASN A 569 -81.00 35.87 137.32
N ILE A 570 -79.77 36.13 136.80
CA ILE A 570 -78.35 36.00 137.22
C ILE A 570 -77.97 34.56 137.58
N VAL A 571 -77.52 33.71 136.65
CA VAL A 571 -76.29 33.75 135.81
C VAL A 571 -76.45 34.61 134.53
N THR A 572 -75.80 35.78 134.36
CA THR A 572 -74.39 36.08 133.93
C THR A 572 -74.03 35.65 132.48
N GLU A 573 -73.24 36.37 131.67
CA GLU A 573 -72.64 37.72 131.81
C GLU A 573 -72.26 38.38 130.46
N ILE A 574 -72.07 39.70 130.54
CA ILE A 574 -71.15 40.59 129.80
C ILE A 574 -70.40 40.04 128.56
N ILE A 575 -70.73 40.61 127.40
CA ILE A 575 -69.86 41.26 126.38
C ILE A 575 -68.36 40.82 126.28
N TRP A 576 -67.92 40.64 125.01
CA TRP A 576 -66.54 40.60 124.48
C TRP A 576 -65.79 39.24 124.35
N SER A 577 -65.89 38.71 123.11
CA SER A 577 -64.81 38.06 122.33
C SER A 577 -64.53 36.55 122.48
N PHE A 578 -64.25 35.92 121.33
CA PHE A 578 -63.82 34.52 121.08
C PHE A 578 -64.80 33.38 121.47
N LEU A 579 -64.93 32.27 120.71
CA LEU A 579 -64.71 31.97 119.27
C LEU A 579 -65.27 30.56 118.94
N PHE A 580 -65.87 30.35 117.75
CA PHE A 580 -65.83 29.09 116.93
C PHE A 580 -66.36 27.75 117.55
N GLU A 581 -66.73 26.66 116.86
CA GLU A 581 -66.93 26.29 115.43
C GLU A 581 -68.20 25.43 115.29
N GLN A 582 -68.79 25.33 114.08
CA GLN A 582 -69.37 24.05 113.61
C GLN A 582 -69.52 23.90 112.07
N GLU A 583 -69.15 24.91 111.28
CA GLU A 583 -69.28 24.86 109.81
C GLU A 583 -67.96 24.42 109.13
N ASP A 584 -66.82 24.78 109.72
CA ASP A 584 -65.47 24.64 109.16
C ASP A 584 -65.12 23.18 108.82
N LEU A 585 -65.47 22.23 109.70
CA LEU A 585 -65.28 20.79 109.49
C LEU A 585 -66.04 20.19 108.29
N LYS A 586 -66.99 20.91 107.66
CA LYS A 586 -67.58 20.51 106.37
C LYS A 586 -66.85 21.12 105.19
N GLU A 587 -66.45 22.39 105.28
CA GLU A 587 -65.78 23.06 104.17
C GLU A 587 -64.34 22.55 104.02
N GLU A 588 -63.61 22.26 105.10
CA GLU A 588 -62.31 21.57 105.06
C GLU A 588 -62.41 20.17 104.44
N LEU A 589 -63.38 19.35 104.87
CA LEU A 589 -63.58 17.97 104.38
C LEU A 589 -64.16 17.91 102.94
N LYS A 590 -64.41 19.08 102.35
CA LYS A 590 -64.70 19.28 100.92
C LYS A 590 -63.44 19.80 100.21
N GLN A 591 -62.79 20.85 100.72
CA GLN A 591 -61.54 21.38 100.16
C GLN A 591 -60.41 20.35 100.11
N LEU A 592 -60.19 19.54 101.16
CA LEU A 592 -59.21 18.46 101.16
C LEU A 592 -59.53 17.40 100.11
N ARG A 593 -60.82 17.14 99.85
CA ARG A 593 -61.29 16.15 98.88
C ARG A 593 -61.12 16.64 97.45
N ASP A 594 -61.39 17.93 97.22
CA ASP A 594 -61.13 18.60 95.93
C ASP A 594 -59.63 18.79 95.68
N GLN A 595 -58.83 19.03 96.73
CA GLN A 595 -57.36 19.03 96.64
C GLN A 595 -56.79 17.65 96.29
N GLU A 596 -57.22 16.57 96.96
CA GLU A 596 -56.77 15.22 96.58
C GLU A 596 -57.28 14.80 95.19
N SER A 597 -58.53 15.11 94.85
CA SER A 597 -59.07 14.92 93.49
C SER A 597 -58.23 15.65 92.43
N LYS A 598 -57.76 16.87 92.75
CA LYS A 598 -56.88 17.65 91.88
C LYS A 598 -55.47 17.07 91.82
N LYS A 599 -54.83 16.73 92.95
CA LYS A 599 -53.53 16.03 92.98
C LYS A 599 -53.57 14.75 92.15
N ILE A 600 -54.62 13.95 92.27
CA ILE A 600 -54.80 12.72 91.51
C ILE A 600 -54.88 13.01 90.01
N LYS A 601 -55.66 14.03 89.57
CA LYS A 601 -55.70 14.47 88.17
C LYS A 601 -54.35 14.98 87.66
N ASP A 602 -53.70 15.84 88.43
CA ASP A 602 -52.39 16.42 88.08
C ASP A 602 -51.33 15.30 88.00
N HIS A 603 -51.36 14.32 88.91
CA HIS A 603 -50.53 13.12 88.84
C HIS A 603 -50.82 12.25 87.60
N PHE A 604 -52.08 11.96 87.29
CA PHE A 604 -52.44 11.22 86.06
C PHE A 604 -51.97 11.94 84.79
N GLU A 605 -52.10 13.27 84.72
CA GLU A 605 -51.64 14.03 83.56
C GLU A 605 -50.10 14.07 83.50
N THR A 606 -49.37 14.13 84.62
CA THR A 606 -47.90 13.93 84.61
C THR A 606 -47.50 12.51 84.19
N LEU A 607 -48.23 11.47 84.61
CA LEU A 607 -47.95 10.08 84.25
C LEU A 607 -48.13 9.87 82.74
N LYS A 608 -49.23 10.36 82.18
CA LYS A 608 -49.56 10.36 80.74
C LYS A 608 -48.55 11.14 79.91
N ASN A 609 -48.05 12.27 80.41
CA ASN A 609 -46.99 13.04 79.75
C ASN A 609 -45.62 12.32 79.82
N LEU A 610 -45.33 11.59 80.90
CA LEU A 610 -44.14 10.73 81.00
C LEU A 610 -44.23 9.52 80.06
N GLU A 611 -45.38 8.85 79.99
CA GLU A 611 -45.63 7.71 79.09
C GLU A 611 -45.52 8.11 77.61
N SER A 612 -46.13 9.24 77.24
CA SER A 612 -45.95 9.88 75.92
C SER A 612 -44.48 10.24 75.65
N GLY A 613 -43.78 10.80 76.65
CA GLY A 613 -42.37 11.14 76.55
C GLY A 613 -41.44 9.92 76.38
N ILE A 614 -41.77 8.79 77.01
CA ILE A 614 -41.07 7.51 76.84
C ILE A 614 -41.31 6.99 75.42
N TYR A 615 -42.56 6.87 74.98
CA TYR A 615 -42.92 6.41 73.63
C TYR A 615 -42.20 7.21 72.52
N ILE A 616 -42.22 8.54 72.63
CA ILE A 616 -41.55 9.45 71.69
C ILE A 616 -40.02 9.32 71.72
N ASN A 617 -39.42 8.87 72.84
CA ASN A 617 -37.98 8.64 72.94
C ASN A 617 -37.58 7.24 72.46
N ASP A 618 -38.42 6.23 72.64
CA ASP A 618 -38.23 4.90 72.07
C ASP A 618 -38.34 4.93 70.53
N GLU A 619 -39.31 5.67 69.97
CA GLU A 619 -39.41 5.89 68.51
C GLU A 619 -38.14 6.58 67.95
N LYS A 620 -37.57 7.55 68.67
CA LYS A 620 -36.27 8.16 68.31
C LYS A 620 -35.11 7.16 68.43
N ALA A 621 -35.12 6.27 69.41
CA ALA A 621 -34.09 5.26 69.58
C ALA A 621 -34.11 4.26 68.41
N ASP A 622 -35.29 3.77 68.01
CA ASP A 622 -35.45 2.89 66.85
C ASP A 622 -35.04 3.58 65.54
N LEU A 623 -35.37 4.86 65.35
CA LEU A 623 -34.87 5.65 64.22
C LEU A 623 -33.33 5.76 64.23
N LEU A 624 -32.71 5.97 65.40
CA LEU A 624 -31.24 6.00 65.54
C LEU A 624 -30.58 4.63 65.32
N PHE A 625 -31.24 3.52 65.67
CA PHE A 625 -30.78 2.17 65.37
C PHE A 625 -30.89 1.84 63.88
N LEU A 626 -31.98 2.24 63.23
CA LEU A 626 -32.16 2.15 61.77
C LEU A 626 -31.10 2.96 61.02
N GLU A 627 -30.81 4.19 61.45
CA GLU A 627 -29.78 5.03 60.82
C GLU A 627 -28.37 4.45 61.05
N ASN A 628 -28.07 3.95 62.26
CA ASN A 628 -26.84 3.21 62.53
C ASN A 628 -26.67 1.97 61.65
N LYS A 629 -27.76 1.25 61.37
CA LYS A 629 -27.74 0.09 60.48
C LYS A 629 -27.41 0.50 59.04
N LYS A 630 -28.09 1.52 58.49
CA LYS A 630 -27.78 2.10 57.17
C LYS A 630 -26.32 2.55 57.08
N LEU A 631 -25.81 3.23 58.11
CA LEU A 631 -24.42 3.70 58.16
C LEU A 631 -23.42 2.53 58.16
N LYS A 632 -23.68 1.46 58.92
CA LYS A 632 -22.84 0.24 58.91
C LYS A 632 -22.85 -0.46 57.54
N GLU A 633 -24.02 -0.54 56.89
CA GLU A 633 -24.16 -1.07 55.53
C GLU A 633 -23.41 -0.21 54.50
N TYR A 634 -23.47 1.13 54.61
CA TYR A 634 -22.69 2.05 53.77
C TYR A 634 -21.18 1.94 54.00
N ILE A 635 -20.73 1.82 55.26
CA ILE A 635 -19.31 1.61 55.59
C ILE A 635 -18.81 0.27 55.01
N LEU A 636 -19.63 -0.79 55.05
CA LEU A 636 -19.29 -2.08 54.44
C LEU A 636 -19.20 -1.97 52.91
N TYR A 637 -20.14 -1.29 52.27
CA TYR A 637 -20.13 -1.01 50.83
C TYR A 637 -18.89 -0.21 50.41
N MET A 638 -18.56 0.86 51.14
CA MET A 638 -17.37 1.68 50.88
C MET A 638 -16.07 0.89 51.06
N LYS A 639 -15.96 0.05 52.10
CA LYS A 639 -14.80 -0.85 52.27
C LYS A 639 -14.64 -1.82 51.10
N ASN A 640 -15.73 -2.45 50.64
CA ASN A 640 -15.72 -3.39 49.52
C ASN A 640 -15.31 -2.71 48.18
N ASN A 641 -15.70 -1.44 47.98
CA ASN A 641 -15.24 -0.66 46.84
C ASN A 641 -13.76 -0.26 46.96
N ILE A 642 -13.28 0.12 48.16
CA ILE A 642 -11.86 0.42 48.40
C ILE A 642 -10.98 -0.80 48.12
N GLU A 643 -11.44 -2.01 48.48
CA GLU A 643 -10.74 -3.26 48.15
C GLU A 643 -10.57 -3.42 46.63
N LYS A 644 -11.66 -3.30 45.86
CA LYS A 644 -11.63 -3.40 44.40
C LYS A 644 -10.76 -2.35 43.71
N TYR A 645 -10.68 -1.15 44.28
CA TYR A 645 -9.76 -0.12 43.78
C TYR A 645 -8.28 -0.47 44.06
N ARG A 646 -7.98 -1.11 45.20
CA ARG A 646 -6.64 -1.66 45.50
C ARG A 646 -6.29 -2.82 44.56
N GLU A 647 -7.17 -3.82 44.42
CA GLU A 647 -7.00 -4.95 43.49
C GLU A 647 -6.74 -4.46 42.04
N GLY A 648 -7.52 -3.46 41.59
CA GLY A 648 -7.34 -2.83 40.29
C GLY A 648 -6.03 -2.04 40.15
N GLN A 649 -5.57 -1.38 41.22
CA GLN A 649 -4.28 -0.67 41.24
C GLN A 649 -3.10 -1.65 41.19
N GLU A 650 -3.17 -2.77 41.91
CA GLU A 650 -2.15 -3.82 41.90
C GLU A 650 -2.07 -4.50 40.51
N ALA A 651 -3.21 -4.80 39.88
CA ALA A 651 -3.25 -5.30 38.51
C ALA A 651 -2.66 -4.31 37.48
N LEU A 652 -2.87 -3.00 37.67
CA LEU A 652 -2.25 -1.96 36.84
C LEU A 652 -0.73 -1.85 37.09
N MET A 653 -0.27 -2.00 38.33
CA MET A 653 1.16 -2.04 38.66
C MET A 653 1.86 -3.24 38.00
N HIS A 654 1.25 -4.44 38.07
CA HIS A 654 1.79 -5.63 37.40
C HIS A 654 1.84 -5.47 35.88
N THR A 655 0.73 -5.07 35.24
CA THR A 655 0.72 -4.89 33.78
C THR A 655 1.65 -3.76 33.31
N SER A 656 1.86 -2.70 34.11
CA SER A 656 2.86 -1.67 33.83
C SER A 656 4.30 -2.19 33.98
N SER A 657 4.57 -3.08 34.95
CA SER A 657 5.86 -3.76 35.10
C SER A 657 6.15 -4.67 33.90
N ASP A 658 5.19 -5.49 33.50
CA ASP A 658 5.33 -6.43 32.38
C ASP A 658 5.57 -5.68 31.05
N LEU A 659 4.85 -4.58 30.81
CA LEU A 659 5.08 -3.70 29.65
C LEU A 659 6.47 -3.03 29.70
N SER A 660 6.95 -2.66 30.88
CA SER A 660 8.30 -2.09 31.03
C SER A 660 9.39 -3.13 30.73
N GLN A 661 9.21 -4.39 31.18
CA GLN A 661 10.14 -5.48 30.85
C GLN A 661 10.11 -5.83 29.35
N GLN A 662 8.94 -5.80 28.71
CA GLN A 662 8.80 -5.99 27.27
C GLN A 662 9.49 -4.86 26.47
N LEU A 663 9.41 -3.61 26.95
CA LEU A 663 10.09 -2.48 26.34
C LEU A 663 11.61 -2.64 26.41
N MET A 664 12.17 -2.92 27.59
CA MET A 664 13.62 -3.18 27.75
C MET A 664 14.11 -4.35 26.88
N ALA A 665 13.29 -5.40 26.73
CA ALA A 665 13.62 -6.54 25.87
C ALA A 665 13.61 -6.19 24.36
N GLN A 666 12.71 -5.29 23.93
CA GLN A 666 12.69 -4.79 22.55
C GLN A 666 13.84 -3.82 22.27
N GLU A 667 14.19 -2.96 23.23
CA GLU A 667 15.33 -2.05 23.14
C GLU A 667 16.64 -2.83 22.98
N ALA A 668 16.87 -3.84 23.83
CA ALA A 668 18.02 -4.74 23.70
C ALA A 668 18.04 -5.52 22.38
N GLN A 669 16.88 -5.95 21.84
CA GLN A 669 16.83 -6.57 20.51
C GLN A 669 17.21 -5.57 19.40
N TYR A 670 16.80 -4.32 19.52
CA TYR A 670 17.14 -3.27 18.56
C TYR A 670 18.63 -2.91 18.57
N GLU A 671 19.25 -2.81 19.75
CA GLU A 671 20.70 -2.61 19.87
C GLU A 671 21.51 -3.74 19.22
N ASN A 672 21.10 -5.00 19.42
CA ASN A 672 21.75 -6.14 18.78
C ASN A 672 21.63 -6.10 17.24
N LEU A 673 20.43 -5.86 16.70
CA LEU A 673 20.21 -5.71 15.26
C LEU A 673 20.99 -4.52 14.66
N TRP A 674 21.15 -3.43 15.44
CA TRP A 674 21.95 -2.28 15.04
C TRP A 674 23.45 -2.61 15.01
N ALA A 675 23.96 -3.39 15.97
CA ALA A 675 25.33 -3.88 15.97
C ALA A 675 25.61 -4.84 14.79
N GLU A 676 24.69 -5.76 14.49
CA GLU A 676 24.76 -6.65 13.32
C GLU A 676 24.78 -5.86 12.00
N PHE A 677 23.94 -4.82 11.90
CA PHE A 677 23.94 -3.91 10.74
C PHE A 677 25.28 -3.17 10.60
N GLN A 678 25.82 -2.60 11.69
CA GLN A 678 27.12 -1.92 11.66
C GLN A 678 28.26 -2.87 11.26
N ALA A 679 28.27 -4.10 11.78
CA ALA A 679 29.24 -5.12 11.40
C ALA A 679 29.14 -5.48 9.90
N THR A 680 27.91 -5.64 9.39
CA THR A 680 27.65 -5.94 7.97
C THR A 680 28.10 -4.79 7.06
N VAL A 681 27.78 -3.54 7.42
CA VAL A 681 28.23 -2.34 6.69
C VAL A 681 29.76 -2.26 6.68
N LYS A 682 30.42 -2.52 7.81
CA LYS A 682 31.89 -2.53 7.87
C LYS A 682 32.48 -3.59 6.93
N ILE A 683 32.00 -4.83 6.98
CA ILE A 683 32.45 -5.90 6.08
C ILE A 683 32.25 -5.52 4.60
N LEU A 684 31.17 -4.81 4.26
CA LEU A 684 30.94 -4.34 2.90
C LEU A 684 31.92 -3.21 2.48
N VAL A 685 32.26 -2.29 3.39
CA VAL A 685 33.28 -1.26 3.18
C VAL A 685 34.67 -1.87 3.02
N ASP A 686 35.08 -2.77 3.92
CA ASP A 686 36.40 -3.44 3.89
C ASP A 686 36.58 -4.24 2.59
N ASN A 687 35.54 -4.94 2.12
CA ASN A 687 35.54 -5.62 0.82
C ASN A 687 35.55 -4.64 -0.38
N GLY A 688 34.86 -3.51 -0.26
CA GLY A 688 34.85 -2.45 -1.28
C GLY A 688 36.22 -1.81 -1.46
N GLU A 689 36.90 -1.46 -0.37
CA GLU A 689 38.27 -0.91 -0.38
C GLU A 689 39.26 -1.90 -0.99
N LYS A 690 39.18 -3.19 -0.61
CA LYS A 690 39.99 -4.24 -1.23
C LYS A 690 39.75 -4.36 -2.75
N THR A 691 38.49 -4.32 -3.18
CA THR A 691 38.11 -4.36 -4.60
C THR A 691 38.66 -3.14 -5.36
N LEU A 692 38.60 -1.95 -4.77
CA LEU A 692 39.18 -0.73 -5.34
C LEU A 692 40.71 -0.79 -5.44
N GLN A 693 41.39 -1.38 -4.45
CA GLN A 693 42.83 -1.60 -4.50
C GLN A 693 43.22 -2.62 -5.59
N ASP A 694 42.43 -3.69 -5.79
CA ASP A 694 42.67 -4.64 -6.88
C ASP A 694 42.38 -4.05 -8.27
N ILE A 695 41.36 -3.19 -8.40
CA ILE A 695 41.14 -2.38 -9.62
C ILE A 695 42.35 -1.48 -9.88
N LYS A 696 42.85 -0.77 -8.87
CA LYS A 696 44.05 0.07 -9.00
C LYS A 696 45.28 -0.74 -9.40
N ASN A 697 45.52 -1.90 -8.77
CA ASN A 697 46.60 -2.82 -9.13
C ASN A 697 46.50 -3.31 -10.59
N LEU A 698 45.30 -3.38 -11.17
CA LEU A 698 45.07 -3.70 -12.58
C LEU A 698 45.28 -2.49 -13.50
N THR A 699 44.85 -1.29 -13.09
CA THR A 699 45.12 -0.04 -13.83
C THR A 699 46.62 0.22 -13.93
N ASP A 700 47.36 0.13 -12.83
CA ASP A 700 48.81 0.34 -12.79
C ASP A 700 49.54 -0.62 -13.76
N LYS A 701 49.12 -1.89 -13.82
CA LYS A 701 49.64 -2.91 -14.77
C LYS A 701 49.27 -2.64 -16.23
N LEU A 702 48.11 -2.03 -16.49
CA LEU A 702 47.73 -1.65 -17.85
C LEU A 702 48.56 -0.45 -18.32
N CYS A 703 48.80 0.54 -17.46
CA CYS A 703 49.72 1.63 -17.74
C CYS A 703 51.15 1.11 -18.02
N GLU A 704 51.70 0.24 -17.15
CA GLU A 704 53.01 -0.38 -17.36
C GLU A 704 53.07 -1.16 -18.70
N ARG A 705 52.02 -1.91 -19.05
CA ARG A 705 51.93 -2.59 -20.35
C ARG A 705 51.92 -1.61 -21.53
N ASP A 706 51.20 -0.51 -21.40
CA ASP A 706 51.01 0.47 -22.48
C ASP A 706 52.29 1.28 -22.70
N GLU A 707 53.00 1.68 -21.63
CA GLU A 707 54.36 2.23 -21.67
C GLU A 707 55.34 1.26 -22.36
N ASN A 708 55.29 -0.03 -22.03
CA ASN A 708 56.10 -1.05 -22.70
C ASN A 708 55.74 -1.19 -24.20
N MET A 709 54.47 -1.05 -24.59
CA MET A 709 54.07 -1.04 -26.00
C MET A 709 54.52 0.23 -26.74
N GLU A 710 54.56 1.40 -26.10
CA GLU A 710 55.16 2.61 -26.68
C GLU A 710 56.69 2.46 -26.85
N HIS A 711 57.38 1.84 -25.89
CA HIS A 711 58.80 1.50 -26.02
C HIS A 711 59.08 0.51 -27.16
N ILE A 712 58.25 -0.52 -27.34
CA ILE A 712 58.35 -1.45 -28.48
C ILE A 712 58.04 -0.73 -29.79
N SER A 713 57.04 0.15 -29.82
CA SER A 713 56.63 0.89 -31.03
C SER A 713 57.71 1.89 -31.47
N THR A 714 58.31 2.63 -30.54
CA THR A 714 59.42 3.54 -30.83
C THR A 714 60.70 2.80 -31.24
N TRP A 715 60.97 1.63 -30.65
CA TRP A 715 62.08 0.76 -31.09
C TRP A 715 61.87 0.21 -32.51
N LEU A 716 60.65 -0.25 -32.84
CA LEU A 716 60.29 -0.70 -34.19
C LEU A 716 60.36 0.44 -35.20
N GLN A 717 59.93 1.65 -34.83
CA GLN A 717 60.03 2.83 -35.71
C GLN A 717 61.50 3.20 -35.97
N GLY A 718 62.35 3.26 -34.94
CA GLY A 718 63.79 3.49 -35.12
C GLY A 718 64.44 2.43 -36.01
N SER A 719 64.07 1.16 -35.82
CA SER A 719 64.54 0.05 -36.67
C SER A 719 64.08 0.18 -38.13
N LEU A 720 62.87 0.68 -38.37
CA LEU A 720 62.36 0.98 -39.72
C LEU A 720 63.06 2.19 -40.35
N GLU A 721 63.39 3.21 -39.58
CA GLU A 721 64.17 4.37 -40.03
C GLU A 721 65.62 3.99 -40.37
N GLU A 722 66.25 3.10 -39.60
CA GLU A 722 67.54 2.49 -39.94
C GLU A 722 67.47 1.67 -41.25
N LEU A 723 66.44 0.82 -41.42
CA LEU A 723 66.21 0.09 -42.68
C LEU A 723 65.99 1.03 -43.87
N TYR A 724 65.23 2.12 -43.71
CA TYR A 724 65.09 3.16 -44.74
C TYR A 724 66.42 3.87 -45.05
N SER A 725 67.33 3.97 -44.09
CA SER A 725 68.68 4.52 -44.31
C SER A 725 69.58 3.55 -45.09
N LEU A 726 69.46 2.24 -44.83
CA LEU A 726 70.20 1.18 -45.55
C LEU A 726 69.70 1.03 -47.00
N VAL A 727 68.39 1.04 -47.23
CA VAL A 727 67.79 1.03 -48.57
C VAL A 727 68.20 2.26 -49.40
N LYS A 728 68.52 3.40 -48.75
CA LYS A 728 69.12 4.57 -49.40
C LYS A 728 70.61 4.42 -49.73
N GLN A 729 71.33 3.48 -49.13
CA GLN A 729 72.74 3.20 -49.45
C GLN A 729 72.89 2.17 -50.59
N GLU A 730 71.94 1.24 -50.77
CA GLU A 730 72.05 0.14 -51.74
C GLU A 730 71.44 0.42 -53.13
N SER A 731 71.35 1.69 -53.56
CA SER A 731 70.94 2.05 -54.94
C SER A 731 72.16 2.42 -55.82
N PRO A 732 72.41 1.77 -56.98
CA PRO A 732 73.70 1.86 -57.65
C PRO A 732 73.78 2.89 -58.81
N MET A 733 74.57 3.96 -58.66
CA MET A 733 75.59 4.37 -59.66
C MET A 733 76.51 5.55 -59.25
N ASN A 734 77.77 5.45 -59.68
CA ASN A 734 78.71 6.53 -60.05
C ASN A 734 79.23 7.55 -59.00
N LEU A 735 80.29 7.14 -58.30
CA LEU A 735 81.64 7.74 -58.39
C LEU A 735 81.78 9.27 -58.67
N LEU A 736 82.17 10.07 -57.65
CA LEU A 736 83.43 10.87 -57.58
C LEU A 736 83.35 12.15 -56.70
N LYS A 737 83.83 12.07 -55.45
CA LYS A 737 85.06 12.78 -54.98
C LYS A 737 85.38 12.50 -53.50
N LYS A 738 86.66 12.65 -53.15
CA LYS A 738 87.29 12.21 -51.88
C LYS A 738 87.03 13.20 -50.72
N LYS A 739 86.80 12.70 -49.49
CA LYS A 739 87.75 12.84 -48.35
C LYS A 739 87.30 12.14 -47.04
N LYS A 740 88.02 11.05 -46.70
CA LYS A 740 88.62 10.66 -45.40
C LYS A 740 87.87 10.83 -44.04
N HIS A 741 87.95 9.73 -43.27
CA HIS A 741 88.17 9.62 -41.80
C HIS A 741 86.99 9.65 -40.81
N SER A 742 86.46 8.44 -40.57
CA SER A 742 86.45 7.71 -39.28
C SER A 742 86.16 8.46 -37.96
N GLY A 743 85.12 8.01 -37.24
CA GLY A 743 84.83 8.43 -35.87
C GLY A 743 83.90 7.47 -35.11
N THR A 744 84.40 6.29 -34.73
CA THR A 744 83.62 5.27 -34.00
C THR A 744 83.20 5.77 -32.61
N LYS A 745 81.93 5.65 -32.25
CA LYS A 745 81.46 5.69 -30.85
C LYS A 745 80.59 4.49 -30.54
N ARG A 746 80.97 3.75 -29.49
CA ARG A 746 80.06 2.79 -28.83
C ARG A 746 78.93 3.56 -28.17
N VAL A 747 77.70 3.06 -28.26
CA VAL A 747 76.64 3.35 -27.29
C VAL A 747 76.57 2.17 -26.32
N HIS A 748 76.20 2.47 -25.07
CA HIS A 748 76.35 1.60 -23.91
C HIS A 748 75.00 0.97 -23.56
N PHE A 749 74.95 -0.35 -23.37
CA PHE A 749 73.79 -1.00 -22.75
C PHE A 749 73.66 -0.55 -21.28
N PRO A 750 72.49 -0.06 -20.83
CA PRO A 750 72.16 0.03 -19.42
C PRO A 750 71.83 -1.36 -18.87
N GLU A 751 72.25 -1.65 -17.64
CA GLU A 751 71.92 -2.90 -16.97
C GLU A 751 70.45 -2.93 -16.52
N VAL A 752 69.77 -4.06 -16.71
CA VAL A 752 68.44 -4.30 -16.11
C VAL A 752 68.61 -4.49 -14.60
N LYS A 753 68.22 -3.48 -13.81
CA LYS A 753 68.07 -3.64 -12.36
C LYS A 753 66.77 -4.39 -12.06
N CYS A 754 66.88 -5.70 -11.87
CA CYS A 754 65.81 -6.49 -11.26
C CYS A 754 65.56 -6.00 -9.82
N THR A 755 64.47 -5.26 -9.61
CA THR A 755 63.94 -5.01 -8.27
C THR A 755 63.02 -6.16 -7.87
N GLU A 756 63.57 -7.15 -7.16
CA GLU A 756 62.76 -8.15 -6.47
C GLU A 756 61.85 -7.45 -5.44
N LYS A 757 60.53 -7.51 -5.66
CA LYS A 757 59.55 -7.16 -4.62
C LYS A 757 59.13 -8.43 -3.90
N ASN A 758 59.66 -8.61 -2.69
CA ASN A 758 59.30 -9.71 -1.80
C ASN A 758 57.77 -9.77 -1.58
N ILE A 759 57.16 -10.92 -1.93
CA ILE A 759 55.78 -11.22 -1.58
C ILE A 759 55.77 -11.62 -0.10
N LEU A 760 55.41 -10.68 0.77
CA LEU A 760 55.33 -10.90 2.20
C LEU A 760 53.90 -11.34 2.56
N THR A 761 53.65 -12.66 2.48
CA THR A 761 52.42 -13.26 2.98
C THR A 761 52.30 -13.04 4.48
N LYS A 762 51.11 -12.63 4.94
CA LYS A 762 50.77 -12.57 6.37
C LYS A 762 49.38 -13.12 6.61
N ASN A 763 49.29 -14.09 7.50
CA ASN A 763 48.03 -14.60 8.02
C ASN A 763 47.53 -13.66 9.12
N ASN A 764 46.25 -13.26 9.01
CA ASN A 764 45.22 -13.21 10.05
C ASN A 764 44.15 -12.19 9.64
#